data_AF-A0A662YMV1-F1
#
_entry.id   AF-A0A662YMV1-F1
#
_cell.length_a   1.000
_cell.length_b   1.000
_cell.length_c   1.000
_cell.angle_alpha   90.00
_cell.angle_beta   90.00
_cell.angle_gamma   90.00
#
_symmetry.space_group_name_H-M   'P 1'
#
loop_
_entity.id
_entity.type
_entity.pdbx_description
1 polymer ?
#
loop_
_entity_poly.entity_id
_entity_poly.type
_entity_poly.pdbx_seq_one_letter_code
_entity_poly.pdbx_strand_id
1 'polypeptide(L)'
;MPCSCPFTLPSPPRSLHSPCTLALLVGFQFAFVVYFSLGGFRGLASVLMRSAGGDPQFDYSRPHDVYTNLSQLGALASPGEELEREKDCPETSPYLGMREVGGEREEELGRDGERKKTGEGVGPVSVLLSPLSLSQIAERNPLVSLGGMYQPPSCQALHHTALIVPYRNRPAHLRTLLYHIHPFLQRQQLHYRVYIVHQAGNSTFNRAKLLNVGVREALRDEDWGCLFLHDVDLLPENDRNRYVCDPRNPKHVSVAMDKFGYRLPYPQYFGGVSALTPDQYLKMNGFPNQYWGWGGEDDDIATRVRLCGMKITRPPISVGHYKMIKHRADRGNEQNPHRFDLLMRTRRSWHSDGLNSLTYDLLSRELQPLYTNLSVNIGEEPPKPKQNQGQKRNQPTQKPENNQAQPLHTNLSVNIGEEPPRSKPKNQTLGHRLHPTTQALTQPLCTNQTVLSMSTSLCDALESALLELLEEDLKRFKKKLEDVELEAGYTHIPRGRLEKAVHPIDLVSLLTDHYTERYAVQVTMQVLNRINRKDLLEKLNKVAGQSCVTVSKPQAGVPSLYLEALTIPPPSTAEPDSTNPAQSPYYPDNVNLKWVQWSGTLPKDAVSIYNSKYSRTDYVARFRSCGGFYTPSKGSYCHYPISDKEEHSLDFKLLVNEDNFEPLEWRAGTFGSVPNNAVKTNPEGNVFVGRNKYGLGKVVPKFNAFFLPCDGKEYCYNLTYEVLSIVNTLYSQEISDVHFRLEEKKLTRNPEKGIQSCNIVNNEDQHILKIVQLSFQGHRLWDIKRPIQAGVTTTITAQVPVICGEVVNLTQEKKYFRCSQGTTLSESEKQEVRFEVTVAPRNTSTVQFEGVRVTVDIPFTARLSRTYSHSDTRHTSISGVYRAVQILDVKAVVE
;
A
#
# COMPACT_ATOMS: atom_id res chain seq x y z
N MET A 1 26.72 -38.35 69.67
CA MET A 1 27.91 -37.82 68.95
C MET A 1 28.00 -38.51 67.61
N PRO A 2 28.09 -37.79 66.48
CA PRO A 2 28.38 -38.35 65.16
C PRO A 2 29.90 -38.39 64.88
N CYS A 3 30.33 -39.22 63.94
CA CYS A 3 31.73 -39.29 63.48
C CYS A 3 31.91 -38.66 62.09
N SER A 4 33.07 -38.03 61.87
CA SER A 4 33.36 -37.10 60.78
C SER A 4 34.15 -37.73 59.62
N CYS A 5 33.98 -37.22 58.39
CA CYS A 5 35.08 -36.79 57.47
C CYS A 5 34.53 -36.21 56.14
N PRO A 6 35.33 -35.45 55.34
CA PRO A 6 34.80 -34.28 54.64
C PRO A 6 34.90 -34.28 53.09
N PHE A 7 34.24 -33.28 52.47
CA PHE A 7 34.40 -32.88 51.07
C PHE A 7 35.43 -31.75 50.91
N THR A 8 36.13 -31.71 49.76
CA THR A 8 37.03 -30.60 49.35
C THR A 8 36.72 -30.13 47.93
N LEU A 9 36.83 -28.81 47.69
CA LEU A 9 36.67 -28.13 46.40
C LEU A 9 38.04 -27.74 45.81
N PRO A 10 38.22 -27.71 44.48
CA PRO A 10 39.48 -27.38 43.83
C PRO A 10 39.72 -25.87 43.65
N SER A 11 41.00 -25.50 43.48
CA SER A 11 41.54 -24.13 43.42
C SER A 11 41.74 -23.60 41.98
N PRO A 12 41.89 -22.27 41.78
CA PRO A 12 42.00 -21.66 40.45
C PRO A 12 43.46 -21.66 39.89
N PRO A 13 43.63 -21.67 38.54
CA PRO A 13 44.95 -21.71 37.91
C PRO A 13 45.63 -20.34 37.82
N ARG A 14 46.97 -20.34 37.90
CA ARG A 14 47.84 -19.16 37.74
C ARG A 14 48.32 -19.03 36.29
N SER A 15 48.17 -17.86 35.66
CA SER A 15 49.04 -17.45 34.53
C SER A 15 49.02 -15.93 34.29
N LEU A 16 50.02 -15.22 34.82
CA LEU A 16 50.23 -13.78 34.58
C LEU A 16 51.75 -13.45 34.63
N HIS A 17 52.53 -14.10 33.79
CA HIS A 17 53.98 -13.85 33.64
C HIS A 17 54.42 -13.89 32.16
N SER A 18 53.94 -12.94 31.37
CA SER A 18 54.51 -12.62 30.05
C SER A 18 54.65 -11.10 29.90
N PRO A 19 55.82 -10.58 29.48
CA PRO A 19 56.03 -9.14 29.36
C PRO A 19 55.14 -8.48 28.31
N CYS A 20 54.70 -9.22 27.27
CA CYS A 20 53.68 -8.73 26.33
C CYS A 20 52.31 -8.51 26.99
N THR A 21 51.91 -9.37 27.92
CA THR A 21 50.63 -9.21 28.64
C THR A 21 50.68 -8.01 29.58
N LEU A 22 51.84 -7.75 30.20
CA LEU A 22 52.06 -6.56 31.02
C LEU A 22 52.06 -5.28 30.17
N ALA A 23 52.72 -5.29 29.01
CA ALA A 23 52.70 -4.16 28.07
C ALA A 23 51.30 -3.87 27.52
N LEU A 24 50.49 -4.90 27.25
CA LEU A 24 49.07 -4.74 26.90
C LEU A 24 48.24 -4.15 28.04
N LEU A 25 48.45 -4.59 29.28
CA LEU A 25 47.78 -4.03 30.47
C LEU A 25 48.14 -2.56 30.70
N VAL A 26 49.42 -2.20 30.59
CA VAL A 26 49.88 -0.81 30.70
C VAL A 26 49.35 0.03 29.54
N GLY A 27 49.32 -0.49 28.32
CA GLY A 27 48.72 0.16 27.15
C GLY A 27 47.22 0.41 27.32
N PHE A 28 46.48 -0.57 27.86
CA PHE A 28 45.07 -0.41 28.20
C PHE A 28 44.86 0.59 29.34
N GLN A 29 45.68 0.58 30.40
CA GLN A 29 45.62 1.59 31.46
C GLN A 29 45.91 3.00 30.93
N PHE A 30 46.90 3.16 30.05
CA PHE A 30 47.23 4.46 29.48
C PHE A 30 46.11 4.96 28.55
N ALA A 31 45.55 4.08 27.71
CA ALA A 31 44.39 4.40 26.87
C ALA A 31 43.16 4.76 27.72
N PHE A 32 42.93 4.07 28.84
CA PHE A 32 41.86 4.36 29.78
C PHE A 32 42.07 5.73 30.46
N VAL A 33 43.26 6.01 30.99
CA VAL A 33 43.59 7.31 31.62
C VAL A 33 43.49 8.46 30.61
N VAL A 34 43.93 8.28 29.37
CA VAL A 34 43.78 9.29 28.30
C VAL A 34 42.31 9.48 27.93
N TYR A 35 41.52 8.40 27.83
CA TYR A 35 40.09 8.47 27.54
C TYR A 35 39.31 9.22 28.64
N PHE A 36 39.61 8.98 29.91
CA PHE A 36 38.97 9.70 31.03
C PHE A 36 39.47 11.13 31.20
N SER A 37 40.77 11.41 31.01
CA SER A 37 41.30 12.78 31.09
C SER A 37 40.91 13.68 29.91
N LEU A 38 40.49 13.11 28.78
CA LEU A 38 39.84 13.82 27.66
C LEU A 38 38.31 13.85 27.74
N GLY A 39 37.70 13.46 28.88
CA GLY A 39 36.27 13.66 29.15
C GLY A 39 35.35 12.45 28.86
N GLY A 40 35.90 11.25 28.71
CA GLY A 40 35.14 10.01 28.62
C GLY A 40 34.25 9.78 29.87
N PHE A 41 33.01 9.36 29.64
CA PHE A 41 31.97 9.11 30.65
C PHE A 41 31.42 10.33 31.44
N ARG A 42 31.14 11.44 30.75
CA ARG A 42 30.16 12.44 31.25
C ARG A 42 28.70 11.94 31.36
N GLY A 43 28.40 10.69 30.99
CA GLY A 43 27.04 10.15 30.90
C GLY A 43 26.68 8.98 31.82
N LEU A 44 27.53 8.58 32.79
CA LEU A 44 27.20 7.45 33.70
C LEU A 44 27.00 7.85 35.17
N ALA A 45 27.49 9.02 35.59
CA ALA A 45 27.35 9.48 36.98
C ALA A 45 25.88 9.81 37.36
N SER A 46 25.05 10.21 36.40
CA SER A 46 23.62 10.47 36.58
C SER A 46 22.77 9.21 36.79
N VAL A 47 23.31 8.01 36.52
CA VAL A 47 22.58 6.74 36.62
C VAL A 47 22.66 6.13 38.03
N LEU A 48 23.61 6.56 38.87
CA LEU A 48 23.86 5.99 40.20
C LEU A 48 23.55 6.92 41.38
N MET A 49 23.25 8.20 41.14
CA MET A 49 22.89 9.17 42.19
C MET A 49 21.62 9.95 41.83
N ARG A 50 20.49 9.55 42.43
CA ARG A 50 19.36 10.44 42.69
C ARG A 50 19.33 10.75 44.19
N SER A 51 19.59 12.00 44.55
CA SER A 51 18.97 12.61 45.73
C SER A 51 18.97 14.15 45.60
N ALA A 52 18.10 14.81 46.35
CA ALA A 52 17.72 16.20 46.14
C ALA A 52 18.58 17.21 46.93
N GLY A 53 18.72 18.42 46.36
CA GLY A 53 18.84 19.68 47.10
C GLY A 53 20.15 19.96 47.86
N GLY A 54 20.97 20.87 47.31
CA GLY A 54 22.06 21.54 48.05
C GLY A 54 23.44 21.00 47.70
N ASP A 55 24.23 21.84 47.03
CA ASP A 55 25.60 21.52 46.56
C ASP A 55 26.61 21.58 47.72
N PRO A 56 27.58 20.65 47.77
CA PRO A 56 28.97 21.05 47.93
C PRO A 56 29.83 20.48 46.81
N GLN A 57 30.48 21.37 46.06
CA GLN A 57 31.35 21.02 44.94
C GLN A 57 32.69 20.44 45.43
N PHE A 58 32.87 19.12 45.36
CA PHE A 58 34.11 18.44 45.73
C PHE A 58 35.12 18.35 44.56
N ASP A 59 36.39 18.64 44.85
CA ASP A 59 37.50 18.67 43.89
C ASP A 59 38.29 17.34 43.87
N TYR A 60 37.91 16.45 42.95
CA TYR A 60 38.54 15.12 42.79
C TYR A 60 39.97 15.15 42.21
N SER A 61 40.60 16.32 42.04
CA SER A 61 42.04 16.40 41.75
C SER A 61 42.93 16.08 42.97
N ARG A 62 42.35 16.02 44.18
CA ARG A 62 43.08 15.83 45.44
C ARG A 62 42.88 14.42 46.01
N PRO A 63 43.95 13.65 46.33
CA PRO A 63 43.82 12.28 46.82
C PRO A 63 43.07 12.14 48.15
N HIS A 64 43.02 13.19 48.98
CA HIS A 64 42.45 13.10 50.33
C HIS A 64 40.92 12.97 50.30
N ASP A 65 40.25 13.72 49.42
CA ASP A 65 38.79 13.79 49.34
C ASP A 65 38.16 12.47 48.81
N VAL A 66 38.96 11.65 48.12
CA VAL A 66 38.58 10.29 47.68
C VAL A 66 38.45 9.34 48.86
N TYR A 67 39.37 9.39 49.84
CA TYR A 67 39.36 8.50 50.99
C TYR A 67 38.36 8.93 52.07
N THR A 68 38.10 10.25 52.20
CA THR A 68 37.07 10.77 53.12
C THR A 68 35.66 10.30 52.74
N ASN A 69 35.38 10.09 51.45
CA ASN A 69 34.11 9.56 50.96
C ASN A 69 33.94 8.06 51.30
N LEU A 70 35.01 7.26 51.13
CA LEU A 70 35.01 5.82 51.43
C LEU A 70 34.80 5.51 52.92
N SER A 71 35.26 6.37 53.83
CA SER A 71 35.00 6.19 55.27
C SER A 71 33.57 6.49 55.70
N GLN A 72 32.79 7.25 54.92
CA GLN A 72 31.37 7.51 55.21
C GLN A 72 30.46 6.35 54.78
N LEU A 73 30.89 5.51 53.84
CA LEU A 73 30.17 4.31 53.38
C LEU A 73 30.18 3.14 54.39
N GLY A 74 30.96 3.22 55.48
CA GLY A 74 31.18 2.12 56.43
C GLY A 74 30.45 2.22 57.78
N ALA A 75 29.80 3.35 58.10
CA ALA A 75 29.13 3.54 59.39
C ALA A 75 27.65 3.14 59.32
N LEU A 76 27.33 1.99 59.94
CA LEU A 76 26.00 1.37 59.91
C LEU A 76 24.91 2.17 60.66
N ALA A 77 23.72 2.15 60.05
CA ALA A 77 22.40 2.02 60.66
C ALA A 77 22.20 2.51 62.10
N SER A 78 21.53 3.65 62.23
CA SER A 78 20.67 3.95 63.39
C SER A 78 19.22 3.55 63.06
N PRO A 79 18.48 2.86 63.96
CA PRO A 79 17.12 2.45 63.68
C PRO A 79 16.13 3.59 63.94
N GLY A 80 15.56 4.17 62.89
CA GLY A 80 14.42 5.08 63.00
C GLY A 80 14.51 6.35 62.16
N GLU A 81 14.45 6.21 60.83
CA GLU A 81 13.70 7.12 59.95
C GLU A 81 13.56 6.46 58.57
N GLU A 82 12.35 6.05 58.22
CA GLU A 82 12.06 5.34 56.98
C GLU A 82 11.89 6.36 55.85
N LEU A 83 12.99 6.69 55.17
CA LEU A 83 12.95 7.56 53.99
C LEU A 83 12.12 6.86 52.90
N GLU A 84 10.87 7.28 52.72
CA GLU A 84 9.95 6.64 51.78
C GLU A 84 10.55 6.62 50.37
N ARG A 85 10.87 5.41 49.90
CA ARG A 85 11.34 5.19 48.54
C ARG A 85 10.14 5.32 47.61
N GLU A 86 9.96 6.53 47.09
CA GLU A 86 8.89 6.95 46.20
C GLU A 86 8.62 5.89 45.12
N LYS A 87 7.40 5.33 45.11
CA LYS A 87 7.05 4.18 44.27
C LYS A 87 6.82 4.63 42.83
N ASP A 88 7.21 3.79 41.87
CA ASP A 88 6.88 4.01 40.46
C ASP A 88 5.36 4.02 40.23
N CYS A 89 4.90 4.83 39.28
CA CYS A 89 3.49 4.84 38.88
C CYS A 89 3.11 3.49 38.23
N PRO A 90 1.88 3.00 38.42
CA PRO A 90 1.45 1.74 37.82
C PRO A 90 1.48 1.81 36.29
N GLU A 91 1.81 0.70 35.62
CA GLU A 91 1.88 0.63 34.15
C GLU A 91 0.59 1.14 33.48
N THR A 92 -0.56 0.89 34.10
CA THR A 92 -1.86 1.46 33.70
C THR A 92 -2.35 2.40 34.79
N SER A 93 -2.53 3.67 34.44
CA SER A 93 -3.02 4.70 35.39
C SER A 93 -4.44 4.38 35.88
N PRO A 94 -4.72 4.52 37.19
CA PRO A 94 -6.05 4.29 37.77
C PRO A 94 -7.04 5.41 37.41
N TYR A 95 -6.57 6.54 36.88
CA TYR A 95 -7.40 7.70 36.52
C TYR A 95 -7.98 7.61 35.09
N LEU A 96 -7.58 6.61 34.31
CA LEU A 96 -8.08 6.40 32.94
C LEU A 96 -9.56 6.04 32.95
N GLY A 97 -10.40 6.92 32.39
CA GLY A 97 -11.85 6.74 32.33
C GLY A 97 -12.63 7.27 33.54
N MET A 98 -12.00 8.01 34.46
CA MET A 98 -12.74 8.79 35.46
C MET A 98 -13.34 10.06 34.84
N ARG A 99 -14.56 10.42 35.26
CA ARG A 99 -15.30 11.59 34.77
C ARG A 99 -15.08 12.78 35.70
N GLU A 100 -14.76 13.95 35.16
CA GLU A 100 -14.89 15.21 35.92
C GLU A 100 -16.38 15.50 36.13
N VAL A 101 -16.87 15.20 37.34
CA VAL A 101 -18.12 15.76 37.87
C VAL A 101 -17.72 16.90 38.80
N GLY A 102 -18.17 18.11 38.49
CA GLY A 102 -17.83 19.29 39.28
C GLY A 102 -18.69 19.37 40.53
N GLY A 103 -18.06 19.31 41.70
CA GLY A 103 -18.70 19.52 43.00
C GLY A 103 -19.37 18.27 43.57
N GLU A 104 -19.04 18.00 44.83
CA GLU A 104 -19.72 17.07 45.76
C GLU A 104 -19.59 15.57 45.46
N ARG A 105 -19.28 14.81 46.53
CA ARG A 105 -19.20 13.34 46.54
C ARG A 105 -20.47 12.81 47.21
N GLU A 106 -21.27 12.05 46.50
CA GLU A 106 -22.22 11.12 47.10
C GLU A 106 -21.87 9.68 46.70
N GLU A 107 -21.70 8.82 47.69
CA GLU A 107 -21.55 7.37 47.49
C GLU A 107 -22.94 6.73 47.52
N GLU A 108 -23.50 6.35 46.37
CA GLU A 108 -24.69 5.47 46.36
C GLU A 108 -24.29 4.05 46.79
N LEU A 109 -24.57 3.75 48.06
CA LEU A 109 -24.33 2.44 48.65
C LEU A 109 -25.39 1.43 48.18
N GLY A 110 -25.07 0.67 47.12
CA GLY A 110 -25.92 -0.42 46.64
C GLY A 110 -26.10 -1.52 47.69
N ARG A 111 -27.34 -1.99 47.87
CA ARG A 111 -27.63 -3.23 48.60
C ARG A 111 -26.99 -4.42 47.88
N ASP A 112 -26.70 -5.45 48.67
CA ASP A 112 -26.10 -6.74 48.31
C ASP A 112 -24.59 -6.65 48.02
N GLY A 113 -23.80 -7.05 49.03
CA GLY A 113 -22.34 -6.91 49.08
C GLY A 113 -21.56 -7.86 48.18
N GLU A 114 -21.84 -7.85 46.88
CA GLU A 114 -21.01 -8.52 45.87
C GLU A 114 -20.13 -7.54 45.09
N ARG A 115 -18.84 -7.86 45.01
CA ARG A 115 -17.82 -7.03 44.34
C ARG A 115 -17.93 -7.16 42.82
N LYS A 116 -18.91 -6.49 42.20
CA LYS A 116 -19.07 -6.39 40.75
C LYS A 116 -17.78 -5.85 40.10
N LYS A 117 -17.05 -6.72 39.40
CA LYS A 117 -16.01 -6.32 38.43
C LYS A 117 -16.65 -5.77 37.14
N THR A 118 -17.32 -4.63 37.23
CA THR A 118 -17.75 -3.86 36.04
C THR A 118 -16.59 -2.96 35.59
N GLY A 119 -15.60 -3.57 34.94
CA GLY A 119 -14.43 -2.89 34.36
C GLY A 119 -14.73 -2.15 33.05
N GLU A 120 -15.86 -1.46 32.95
CA GLU A 120 -16.19 -0.60 31.80
C GLU A 120 -15.76 0.85 32.06
N GLY A 121 -14.44 1.08 32.04
CA GLY A 121 -13.88 2.43 32.08
C GLY A 121 -14.31 3.24 30.85
N VAL A 122 -14.74 4.49 31.08
CA VAL A 122 -15.45 5.33 30.09
C VAL A 122 -14.71 5.45 28.75
N GLY A 123 -15.48 5.49 27.67
CA GLY A 123 -15.01 5.66 26.29
C GLY A 123 -14.72 7.13 25.91
N PRO A 124 -15.38 7.69 24.87
CA PRO A 124 -14.93 8.91 24.21
C PRO A 124 -14.97 10.17 25.09
N VAL A 125 -13.91 10.97 24.99
CA VAL A 125 -13.76 12.30 25.60
C VAL A 125 -14.55 13.33 24.79
N SER A 126 -15.42 14.12 25.44
CA SER A 126 -16.22 15.13 24.76
C SER A 126 -15.42 16.40 24.43
N VAL A 127 -14.93 16.47 23.21
CA VAL A 127 -14.15 17.63 22.75
C VAL A 127 -15.05 18.84 22.44
N LEU A 128 -15.06 19.79 23.37
CA LEU A 128 -15.74 21.10 23.29
C LEU A 128 -14.77 22.22 22.90
N LEU A 129 -15.25 23.26 22.21
CA LEU A 129 -14.46 24.48 22.01
C LEU A 129 -14.45 25.28 23.32
N SER A 130 -13.27 25.60 23.86
CA SER A 130 -13.16 26.22 25.18
C SER A 130 -13.37 27.74 25.12
N PRO A 131 -14.35 28.31 25.87
CA PRO A 131 -14.51 29.76 25.98
C PRO A 131 -13.51 30.40 26.95
N LEU A 132 -12.77 29.61 27.74
CA LEU A 132 -11.99 30.08 28.89
C LEU A 132 -10.74 30.90 28.51
N SER A 133 -10.27 31.73 29.45
CA SER A 133 -8.97 32.39 29.40
C SER A 133 -7.83 31.43 29.75
N LEU A 134 -6.58 31.80 29.44
CA LEU A 134 -5.41 31.02 29.88
C LEU A 134 -5.28 30.98 31.41
N SER A 135 -5.66 32.04 32.13
CA SER A 135 -5.64 32.06 33.60
C SER A 135 -6.63 31.06 34.19
N GLN A 136 -7.86 31.02 33.68
CA GLN A 136 -8.89 30.06 34.10
C GLN A 136 -8.49 28.60 33.79
N ILE A 137 -7.73 28.36 32.71
CA ILE A 137 -7.20 27.03 32.40
C ILE A 137 -6.08 26.65 33.40
N ALA A 138 -5.22 27.60 33.80
CA ALA A 138 -4.20 27.38 34.83
C ALA A 138 -4.80 27.14 36.22
N GLU A 139 -5.80 27.94 36.63
CA GLU A 139 -6.56 27.76 37.87
C GLU A 139 -7.21 26.35 37.96
N ARG A 140 -7.66 25.79 36.83
CA ARG A 140 -8.18 24.43 36.73
C ARG A 140 -7.12 23.32 36.72
N ASN A 141 -5.86 23.65 36.49
CA ASN A 141 -4.75 22.70 36.41
C ASN A 141 -3.63 23.07 37.40
N PRO A 142 -3.92 23.14 38.72
CA PRO A 142 -3.00 23.66 39.72
C PRO A 142 -1.71 22.82 39.92
N LEU A 143 -1.70 21.58 39.41
CA LEU A 143 -0.51 20.72 39.42
C LEU A 143 0.44 20.99 38.24
N VAL A 144 0.03 21.80 37.25
CA VAL A 144 0.89 22.21 36.14
C VAL A 144 1.74 23.40 36.60
N SER A 145 3.05 23.22 36.63
CA SER A 145 4.04 24.21 37.01
C SER A 145 4.54 25.03 35.82
N LEU A 146 5.26 26.11 36.13
CA LEU A 146 5.73 27.11 35.17
C LEU A 146 6.51 26.48 33.99
N GLY A 147 6.20 26.91 32.78
CA GLY A 147 6.66 26.27 31.53
C GLY A 147 5.73 25.15 31.06
N GLY A 148 4.57 24.94 31.68
CA GLY A 148 3.63 23.89 31.31
C GLY A 148 4.15 22.49 31.63
N MET A 149 4.83 22.38 32.76
CA MET A 149 5.45 21.14 33.22
C MET A 149 4.56 20.44 34.26
N TYR A 150 4.55 19.11 34.26
CA TYR A 150 3.81 18.34 35.25
C TYR A 150 4.53 17.01 35.52
N GLN A 151 4.48 16.60 36.79
CA GLN A 151 4.88 15.28 37.27
C GLN A 151 3.78 14.77 38.22
N PRO A 152 3.45 13.46 38.25
CA PRO A 152 2.52 12.91 39.22
C PRO A 152 3.01 13.14 40.66
N PRO A 153 2.18 13.66 41.58
CA PRO A 153 2.62 14.03 42.93
C PRO A 153 2.69 12.85 43.92
N SER A 154 2.33 11.65 43.49
CA SER A 154 2.19 10.46 44.35
C SER A 154 2.97 9.24 43.87
N CYS A 155 3.72 9.36 42.77
CA CYS A 155 4.53 8.28 42.21
C CYS A 155 5.52 8.81 41.14
N GLN A 156 6.61 8.08 40.91
CA GLN A 156 7.56 8.41 39.84
C GLN A 156 7.02 7.97 38.47
N ALA A 157 6.98 8.89 37.51
CA ALA A 157 6.41 8.60 36.19
C ALA A 157 7.31 7.67 35.36
N LEU A 158 6.74 6.57 34.87
CA LEU A 158 7.43 5.64 33.97
C LEU A 158 7.78 6.23 32.59
N HIS A 159 7.21 7.39 32.24
CA HIS A 159 7.28 7.95 30.90
C HIS A 159 7.46 9.47 30.94
N HIS A 160 8.58 9.95 30.38
CA HIS A 160 8.93 11.36 30.23
C HIS A 160 8.64 11.80 28.78
N THR A 161 7.72 12.75 28.57
CA THR A 161 7.24 13.15 27.24
C THR A 161 7.30 14.66 27.00
N ALA A 162 8.08 15.09 26.01
CA ALA A 162 8.01 16.47 25.49
C ALA A 162 6.89 16.57 24.46
N LEU A 163 5.88 17.40 24.72
CA LEU A 163 4.83 17.73 23.74
C LEU A 163 5.25 18.99 22.97
N ILE A 164 5.52 18.86 21.67
CA ILE A 164 6.08 19.91 20.81
C ILE A 164 5.05 20.30 19.75
N VAL A 165 4.64 21.57 19.78
CA VAL A 165 3.56 22.12 18.94
C VAL A 165 4.09 23.26 18.07
N PRO A 166 4.07 23.15 16.73
CA PRO A 166 4.47 24.21 15.83
C PRO A 166 3.32 25.23 15.71
N TYR A 167 3.62 26.52 15.85
CA TYR A 167 2.60 27.53 16.12
C TYR A 167 2.84 28.86 15.39
N ARG A 168 1.75 29.45 14.89
CA ARG A 168 1.67 30.87 14.50
C ARG A 168 0.21 31.34 14.51
N ASN A 169 -0.04 32.53 15.07
CA ASN A 169 -1.30 33.29 14.94
C ASN A 169 -2.63 32.51 15.19
N ARG A 170 -2.64 31.52 16.08
CA ARG A 170 -3.84 30.69 16.38
C ARG A 170 -4.22 30.65 17.89
N PRO A 171 -4.40 31.80 18.57
CA PRO A 171 -4.57 31.85 20.02
C PRO A 171 -5.85 31.15 20.54
N ALA A 172 -6.90 31.06 19.73
CA ALA A 172 -8.12 30.30 20.07
C ALA A 172 -7.89 28.78 20.03
N HIS A 173 -7.09 28.29 19.08
CA HIS A 173 -6.77 26.87 18.98
C HIS A 173 -5.84 26.47 20.12
N LEU A 174 -4.80 27.27 20.39
CA LEU A 174 -3.85 27.03 21.48
C LEU A 174 -4.58 26.96 22.84
N ARG A 175 -5.50 27.90 23.14
CA ARG A 175 -6.33 27.82 24.35
C ARG A 175 -7.17 26.55 24.43
N THR A 176 -7.78 26.14 23.31
CA THR A 176 -8.58 24.91 23.25
C THR A 176 -7.72 23.66 23.43
N LEU A 177 -6.52 23.62 22.83
CA LEU A 177 -5.56 22.54 23.02
C LEU A 177 -5.12 22.43 24.48
N LEU A 178 -4.65 23.53 25.10
CA LEU A 178 -4.20 23.53 26.49
C LEU A 178 -5.31 23.10 27.44
N TYR A 179 -6.55 23.57 27.23
CA TYR A 179 -7.72 23.17 28.01
C TYR A 179 -7.98 21.66 28.01
N HIS A 180 -7.81 20.98 26.88
CA HIS A 180 -8.01 19.53 26.78
C HIS A 180 -6.77 18.72 27.17
N ILE A 181 -5.59 19.15 26.74
CA ILE A 181 -4.38 18.32 26.79
C ILE A 181 -3.80 18.21 28.20
N HIS A 182 -3.87 19.25 29.02
CA HIS A 182 -3.36 19.16 30.39
C HIS A 182 -4.08 18.11 31.23
N PRO A 183 -5.42 18.11 31.38
CA PRO A 183 -6.10 17.09 32.18
C PRO A 183 -5.99 15.70 31.52
N PHE A 184 -5.95 15.62 30.19
CA PHE A 184 -5.71 14.38 29.45
C PHE A 184 -4.35 13.73 29.77
N LEU A 185 -3.25 14.49 29.76
CA LEU A 185 -1.91 13.98 30.06
C LEU A 185 -1.72 13.69 31.56
N GLN A 186 -2.32 14.49 32.45
CA GLN A 186 -2.32 14.24 33.89
C GLN A 186 -2.99 12.90 34.23
N ARG A 187 -4.15 12.58 33.64
CA ARG A 187 -4.81 11.27 33.81
C ARG A 187 -3.97 10.10 33.30
N GLN A 188 -2.98 10.32 32.43
CA GLN A 188 -2.05 9.28 31.97
C GLN A 188 -0.82 9.10 32.88
N GLN A 189 -0.68 9.89 33.95
CA GLN A 189 0.45 9.88 34.90
C GLN A 189 1.83 10.02 34.22
N LEU A 190 1.90 10.90 33.21
CA LEU A 190 3.14 11.20 32.50
C LEU A 190 3.91 12.29 33.24
N HIS A 191 5.25 12.23 33.20
CA HIS A 191 6.06 13.42 33.37
C HIS A 191 6.13 14.13 32.01
N TYR A 192 5.71 15.38 31.92
CA TYR A 192 5.64 16.08 30.62
C TYR A 192 5.91 17.57 30.71
N ARG A 193 6.31 18.16 29.58
CA ARG A 193 6.33 19.61 29.35
C ARG A 193 5.75 19.95 27.98
N VAL A 194 4.99 21.03 27.90
CA VAL A 194 4.42 21.56 26.64
C VAL A 194 5.30 22.67 26.06
N TYR A 195 5.78 22.48 24.84
CA TYR A 195 6.59 23.45 24.08
C TYR A 195 5.79 23.99 22.89
N ILE A 196 5.56 25.30 22.87
CA ILE A 196 4.93 26.00 21.75
C ILE A 196 6.04 26.69 20.94
N VAL A 197 6.30 26.20 19.74
CA VAL A 197 7.34 26.72 18.85
C VAL A 197 6.72 27.76 17.93
N HIS A 198 6.84 29.02 18.32
CA HIS A 198 6.23 30.16 17.65
C HIS A 198 7.11 30.68 16.50
N GLN A 199 6.63 30.58 15.26
CA GLN A 199 7.31 31.18 14.11
C GLN A 199 7.12 32.69 14.09
N ALA A 200 8.20 33.44 14.34
CA ALA A 200 8.21 34.89 14.23
C ALA A 200 8.12 35.35 12.76
N GLY A 201 7.56 36.54 12.56
CA GLY A 201 7.43 37.18 11.25
C GLY A 201 6.30 36.63 10.36
N ASN A 202 6.26 37.12 9.13
CA ASN A 202 5.18 36.90 8.16
C ASN A 202 5.59 36.01 6.96
N SER A 203 6.74 35.33 7.04
CA SER A 203 7.21 34.40 5.99
C SER A 203 6.29 33.18 5.85
N THR A 204 6.48 32.34 4.83
CA THR A 204 5.70 31.10 4.68
C THR A 204 5.86 30.21 5.92
N PHE A 205 4.78 29.59 6.41
CA PHE A 205 4.81 28.70 7.56
C PHE A 205 5.58 27.43 7.23
N ASN A 206 6.39 26.92 8.16
CA ASN A 206 7.16 25.70 7.93
C ASN A 206 7.08 24.77 9.14
N ARG A 207 6.03 23.94 9.13
CA ARG A 207 5.66 23.02 10.20
C ARG A 207 6.81 22.10 10.59
N ALA A 208 7.41 21.42 9.61
CA ALA A 208 8.47 20.43 9.83
C ALA A 208 9.75 21.08 10.40
N LYS A 209 10.13 22.27 9.92
CA LYS A 209 11.27 23.02 10.46
C LYS A 209 11.02 23.47 11.90
N LEU A 210 9.81 23.92 12.26
CA LEU A 210 9.47 24.28 13.65
C LEU A 210 9.48 23.06 14.58
N LEU A 211 9.04 21.89 14.13
CA LEU A 211 9.15 20.65 14.92
C LEU A 211 10.62 20.29 15.19
N ASN A 212 11.50 20.39 14.19
CA ASN A 212 12.95 20.25 14.36
C ASN A 212 13.52 21.21 15.43
N VAL A 213 13.09 22.49 15.42
CA VAL A 213 13.49 23.50 16.42
C VAL A 213 13.03 23.08 17.82
N GLY A 214 11.76 22.71 17.97
CA GLY A 214 11.19 22.30 19.25
C GLY A 214 11.87 21.07 19.84
N VAL A 215 12.22 20.08 19.01
CA VAL A 215 13.02 18.93 19.45
C VAL A 215 14.41 19.37 19.91
N ARG A 216 15.08 20.26 19.17
CA ARG A 216 16.44 20.72 19.52
C ARG A 216 16.48 21.51 20.83
N GLU A 217 15.45 22.29 21.14
CA GLU A 217 15.37 23.00 22.43
C GLU A 217 14.84 22.10 23.56
N ALA A 218 13.86 21.22 23.32
CA ALA A 218 13.36 20.31 24.35
C ALA A 218 14.45 19.35 24.87
N LEU A 219 15.30 18.82 23.98
CA LEU A 219 16.44 17.97 24.35
C LEU A 219 17.61 18.72 25.02
N ARG A 220 17.52 20.05 25.20
CA ARG A 220 18.43 20.82 26.06
C ARG A 220 17.86 21.03 27.47
N ASP A 221 16.54 20.92 27.62
CA ASP A 221 15.82 21.17 28.86
C ASP A 221 15.78 19.93 29.77
N GLU A 222 15.65 18.72 29.20
CA GLU A 222 15.58 17.45 29.94
C GLU A 222 15.88 16.23 29.04
N ASP A 223 16.26 15.10 29.65
CA ASP A 223 16.44 13.79 29.00
C ASP A 223 15.07 13.13 28.68
N TRP A 224 14.31 13.72 27.75
CA TRP A 224 12.99 13.23 27.35
C TRP A 224 13.03 11.84 26.70
N GLY A 225 12.42 10.84 27.33
CA GLY A 225 12.27 9.50 26.75
C GLY A 225 11.36 9.43 25.51
N CYS A 226 10.50 10.43 25.30
CA CYS A 226 9.56 10.49 24.19
C CYS A 226 9.33 11.92 23.66
N LEU A 227 9.30 12.06 22.34
CA LEU A 227 8.99 13.30 21.63
C LEU A 227 7.60 13.15 20.98
N PHE A 228 6.62 13.93 21.42
CA PHE A 228 5.29 14.02 20.83
C PHE A 228 5.20 15.25 19.94
N LEU A 229 5.01 15.05 18.64
CA LEU A 229 5.04 16.08 17.61
C LEU A 229 3.61 16.29 17.11
N HIS A 230 3.04 17.46 17.39
CA HIS A 230 1.59 17.59 17.53
C HIS A 230 1.05 18.89 16.93
N ASP A 231 0.03 18.79 16.07
CA ASP A 231 -0.62 19.97 15.49
C ASP A 231 -1.50 20.71 16.50
N VAL A 232 -1.55 22.05 16.43
CA VAL A 232 -2.27 22.88 17.42
C VAL A 232 -3.80 22.72 17.37
N ASP A 233 -4.34 22.10 16.32
CA ASP A 233 -5.77 21.96 16.06
C ASP A 233 -6.29 20.53 16.13
N LEU A 234 -5.48 19.56 16.55
CA LEU A 234 -5.93 18.17 16.75
C LEU A 234 -6.13 17.90 18.24
N LEU A 235 -7.27 17.30 18.60
CA LEU A 235 -7.64 17.03 19.99
C LEU A 235 -7.99 15.54 20.14
N PRO A 236 -7.32 14.79 21.03
CA PRO A 236 -7.58 13.36 21.20
C PRO A 236 -8.95 13.12 21.83
N GLU A 237 -9.71 12.17 21.30
CA GLU A 237 -11.07 11.86 21.78
C GLU A 237 -11.14 10.60 22.66
N ASN A 238 -10.00 10.05 23.10
CA ASN A 238 -9.98 8.82 23.92
C ASN A 238 -8.72 8.76 24.80
N ASP A 239 -8.89 8.75 26.12
CA ASP A 239 -7.79 8.68 27.10
C ASP A 239 -6.91 7.41 26.97
N ARG A 240 -7.44 6.34 26.36
CA ARG A 240 -6.69 5.11 26.07
C ARG A 240 -5.62 5.32 24.99
N ASN A 241 -5.66 6.43 24.25
CA ASN A 241 -4.63 6.81 23.28
C ASN A 241 -3.43 7.41 24.02
N ARG A 242 -2.61 6.56 24.62
CA ARG A 242 -1.51 6.98 25.49
C ARG A 242 -0.45 7.80 24.74
N TYR A 243 -0.09 8.94 25.30
CA TYR A 243 0.97 9.84 24.82
C TYR A 243 2.35 9.32 25.26
N VAL A 244 2.66 8.11 24.80
CA VAL A 244 3.92 7.39 25.04
C VAL A 244 4.43 6.82 23.73
N CYS A 245 5.75 6.79 23.57
CA CYS A 245 6.42 6.29 22.37
C CYS A 245 6.41 4.76 22.32
N ASP A 246 6.45 4.19 21.12
CA ASP A 246 6.79 2.78 20.93
C ASP A 246 8.33 2.68 20.84
N PRO A 247 8.99 1.79 21.61
CA PRO A 247 10.45 1.76 21.70
C PRO A 247 11.12 1.25 20.41
N ARG A 248 10.40 0.52 19.55
CA ARG A 248 10.94 -0.10 18.33
C ARG A 248 10.69 0.72 17.08
N ASN A 249 9.60 1.48 17.03
CA ASN A 249 9.08 2.10 15.81
C ASN A 249 8.38 3.46 16.07
N PRO A 250 8.55 4.45 15.18
CA PRO A 250 7.75 5.67 15.17
C PRO A 250 6.23 5.41 15.17
N LYS A 251 5.52 6.05 16.10
CA LYS A 251 4.10 5.85 16.36
C LYS A 251 3.27 6.98 15.75
N HIS A 252 2.28 6.65 14.93
CA HIS A 252 1.27 7.59 14.45
C HIS A 252 -0.01 7.42 15.26
N VAL A 253 -0.40 8.43 16.04
CA VAL A 253 -1.53 8.32 16.99
C VAL A 253 -2.85 8.87 16.44
N SER A 254 -2.81 9.84 15.52
CA SER A 254 -3.97 10.46 14.87
C SER A 254 -4.52 9.64 13.69
N VAL A 255 -4.82 8.37 13.93
CA VAL A 255 -5.23 7.42 12.87
C VAL A 255 -6.64 7.63 12.34
N ALA A 256 -7.53 8.22 13.13
CA ALA A 256 -8.93 8.43 12.78
C ALA A 256 -9.34 9.87 13.11
N MET A 257 -9.19 10.78 12.15
CA MET A 257 -9.61 12.18 12.31
C MET A 257 -11.03 12.40 11.78
N ASP A 258 -11.82 13.22 12.47
CA ASP A 258 -13.19 13.59 12.08
C ASP A 258 -13.28 14.16 10.65
N LYS A 259 -12.32 15.02 10.25
CA LYS A 259 -12.17 15.58 8.90
C LYS A 259 -12.06 14.54 7.79
N PHE A 260 -11.56 13.34 8.11
CA PHE A 260 -11.44 12.22 7.17
C PHE A 260 -12.50 11.13 7.43
N GLY A 261 -13.58 11.48 8.13
CA GLY A 261 -14.67 10.55 8.46
C GLY A 261 -14.24 9.42 9.40
N TYR A 262 -13.31 9.70 10.31
CA TYR A 262 -12.68 8.72 11.22
C TYR A 262 -11.99 7.55 10.51
N ARG A 263 -11.44 7.81 9.32
CA ARG A 263 -10.66 6.83 8.54
C ARG A 263 -9.25 7.34 8.30
N LEU A 264 -8.28 6.42 8.30
CA LEU A 264 -6.91 6.71 7.89
C LEU A 264 -6.89 7.02 6.38
N PRO A 265 -6.37 8.18 5.92
CA PRO A 265 -6.45 8.56 4.50
C PRO A 265 -5.75 7.57 3.56
N TYR A 266 -4.59 7.04 3.94
CA TYR A 266 -3.84 6.01 3.23
C TYR A 266 -2.80 5.34 4.16
N PRO A 267 -2.30 4.12 3.87
CA PRO A 267 -1.48 3.35 4.81
C PRO A 267 -0.16 3.99 5.23
N GLN A 268 0.39 4.91 4.43
CA GLN A 268 1.64 5.62 4.69
C GLN A 268 1.44 6.96 5.41
N TYR A 269 0.20 7.42 5.60
CA TYR A 269 -0.11 8.71 6.22
C TYR A 269 0.47 8.81 7.64
N PHE A 270 1.25 9.85 7.91
CA PHE A 270 1.95 10.09 9.17
C PHE A 270 1.72 11.53 9.71
N GLY A 271 0.73 12.24 9.18
CA GLY A 271 0.45 13.63 9.53
C GLY A 271 -0.42 13.82 10.77
N GLY A 272 -0.50 15.06 11.25
CA GLY A 272 -1.22 15.40 12.46
C GLY A 272 -0.38 15.22 13.72
N VAL A 273 -0.57 14.10 14.43
CA VAL A 273 0.12 13.79 15.69
C VAL A 273 0.90 12.48 15.60
N SER A 274 2.20 12.57 15.87
CA SER A 274 3.13 11.45 15.86
C SER A 274 4.05 11.46 17.09
N ALA A 275 4.66 10.31 17.40
CA ALA A 275 5.56 10.14 18.52
C ALA A 275 6.78 9.32 18.14
N LEU A 276 7.96 9.81 18.53
CA LEU A 276 9.26 9.18 18.26
C LEU A 276 10.13 9.25 19.51
N THR A 277 10.92 8.22 19.79
CA THR A 277 12.01 8.38 20.77
C THR A 277 13.09 9.32 20.19
N PRO A 278 13.92 9.96 21.03
CA PRO A 278 15.05 10.77 20.54
C PRO A 278 15.94 10.00 19.56
N ASP A 279 16.26 8.73 19.85
CA ASP A 279 17.04 7.87 18.97
C ASP A 279 16.39 7.65 17.60
N GLN A 280 15.07 7.40 17.56
CA GLN A 280 14.34 7.25 16.30
C GLN A 280 14.36 8.54 15.47
N TYR A 281 14.22 9.69 16.14
CA TYR A 281 14.25 11.01 15.51
C TYR A 281 15.64 11.35 14.96
N LEU A 282 16.69 11.12 15.75
CA LEU A 282 18.09 11.32 15.37
C LEU A 282 18.50 10.39 14.21
N LYS A 283 18.09 9.12 14.26
CA LYS A 283 18.33 8.12 13.19
C LYS A 283 17.71 8.53 11.85
N MET A 284 16.62 9.29 11.86
CA MET A 284 15.97 9.85 10.67
C MET A 284 16.58 11.17 10.17
N ASN A 285 17.61 11.68 10.85
CA ASN A 285 18.11 13.06 10.69
C ASN A 285 16.96 14.09 10.89
N GLY A 286 16.06 13.84 11.84
CA GLY A 286 14.87 14.66 12.05
C GLY A 286 13.98 14.81 10.80
N PHE A 287 13.26 15.92 10.75
CA PHE A 287 12.27 16.22 9.71
C PHE A 287 12.84 17.14 8.60
N PRO A 288 12.27 17.18 7.40
CA PRO A 288 12.78 18.04 6.32
C PRO A 288 12.58 19.53 6.64
N ASN A 289 13.55 20.40 6.30
CA ASN A 289 13.43 21.84 6.52
C ASN A 289 12.90 22.60 5.30
N GLN A 290 12.80 21.97 4.13
CA GLN A 290 12.51 22.66 2.86
C GLN A 290 11.02 22.81 2.53
N TYR A 291 10.11 22.25 3.35
CA TYR A 291 8.66 22.34 3.13
C TYR A 291 8.08 23.65 3.68
N TRP A 292 8.24 24.72 2.88
CA TRP A 292 7.58 26.00 3.08
C TRP A 292 6.14 25.92 2.57
N GLY A 293 5.15 26.11 3.44
CA GLY A 293 3.72 25.99 3.14
C GLY A 293 3.18 24.56 3.26
N TRP A 294 1.92 24.36 2.86
CA TRP A 294 1.17 23.15 3.21
C TRP A 294 1.43 21.95 2.29
N GLY A 295 1.81 20.83 2.91
CA GLY A 295 1.63 19.46 2.45
C GLY A 295 2.86 18.81 1.82
N GLY A 296 2.96 17.48 1.98
CA GLY A 296 4.01 16.61 1.46
C GLY A 296 5.16 16.35 2.44
N GLU A 297 5.25 17.12 3.52
CA GLU A 297 6.26 16.95 4.57
C GLU A 297 6.02 15.67 5.39
N ASP A 298 4.75 15.35 5.68
CA ASP A 298 4.39 14.14 6.42
C ASP A 298 4.71 12.85 5.64
N ASP A 299 4.60 12.91 4.32
CA ASP A 299 4.96 11.81 3.41
C ASP A 299 6.48 11.65 3.26
N ASP A 300 7.24 12.75 3.36
CA ASP A 300 8.71 12.75 3.42
C ASP A 300 9.16 12.07 4.71
N ILE A 301 8.58 12.46 5.85
CA ILE A 301 8.80 11.84 7.16
C ILE A 301 8.45 10.35 7.12
N ALA A 302 7.27 9.97 6.61
CA ALA A 302 6.87 8.58 6.43
C ALA A 302 7.80 7.78 5.47
N THR A 303 8.53 8.48 4.60
CA THR A 303 9.56 7.90 3.73
C THR A 303 10.88 7.74 4.48
N ARG A 304 11.31 8.71 5.29
CA ARG A 304 12.48 8.62 6.19
C ARG A 304 12.36 7.44 7.17
N VAL A 305 11.19 7.26 7.81
CA VAL A 305 10.91 6.10 8.68
C VAL A 305 11.29 4.79 7.99
N ARG A 306 10.81 4.60 6.74
CA ARG A 306 11.10 3.41 5.92
C ARG A 306 12.56 3.31 5.49
N LEU A 307 13.20 4.42 5.09
CA LEU A 307 14.62 4.43 4.70
C LEU A 307 15.56 4.06 5.87
N CYS A 308 15.17 4.40 7.10
CA CYS A 308 15.88 4.01 8.33
C CYS A 308 15.58 2.56 8.78
N GLY A 309 14.86 1.76 7.97
CA GLY A 309 14.47 0.39 8.29
C GLY A 309 13.40 0.26 9.38
N MET A 310 12.72 1.35 9.73
CA MET A 310 11.66 1.38 10.74
C MET A 310 10.27 1.27 10.09
N LYS A 311 9.26 0.94 10.89
CA LYS A 311 7.85 0.88 10.48
C LYS A 311 7.05 1.95 11.22
N ILE A 312 5.82 2.20 10.76
CA ILE A 312 4.87 3.08 11.46
C ILE A 312 3.97 2.20 12.33
N THR A 313 4.02 2.37 13.64
CA THR A 313 3.07 1.74 14.58
C THR A 313 1.86 2.64 14.82
N ARG A 314 0.72 2.04 15.14
CA ARG A 314 -0.58 2.73 15.24
C ARG A 314 -1.43 2.12 16.35
N PRO A 315 -2.17 2.91 17.14
CA PRO A 315 -3.21 2.38 18.01
C PRO A 315 -4.36 1.81 17.17
N PRO A 316 -5.24 0.97 17.76
CA PRO A 316 -6.50 0.58 17.12
C PRO A 316 -7.32 1.80 16.69
N ILE A 317 -8.06 1.69 15.58
CA ILE A 317 -8.89 2.79 15.07
C ILE A 317 -9.84 3.30 16.16
N SER A 318 -10.51 2.42 16.90
CA SER A 318 -11.41 2.76 18.02
C SER A 318 -10.78 3.51 19.20
N VAL A 319 -9.45 3.62 19.24
CA VAL A 319 -8.70 4.35 20.27
C VAL A 319 -8.10 5.64 19.69
N GLY A 320 -7.57 5.60 18.45
CA GLY A 320 -6.88 6.73 17.85
C GLY A 320 -7.77 7.79 17.21
N HIS A 321 -8.93 8.08 17.82
CA HIS A 321 -9.83 9.15 17.38
C HIS A 321 -9.29 10.53 17.75
N TYR A 322 -9.37 11.46 16.79
CA TYR A 322 -9.06 12.87 16.97
C TYR A 322 -10.11 13.76 16.30
N LYS A 323 -10.37 14.89 16.93
CA LYS A 323 -11.20 15.96 16.38
C LYS A 323 -10.33 17.12 15.91
N MET A 324 -10.54 17.59 14.70
CA MET A 324 -9.88 18.78 14.17
C MET A 324 -10.69 20.05 14.48
N ILE A 325 -10.05 21.04 15.10
CA ILE A 325 -10.61 22.39 15.24
C ILE A 325 -10.75 23.00 13.83
N LYS A 326 -11.99 23.19 13.38
CA LYS A 326 -12.28 23.68 12.02
C LYS A 326 -11.78 25.11 11.83
N HIS A 327 -10.99 25.31 10.79
CA HIS A 327 -10.47 26.62 10.37
C HIS A 327 -10.53 26.79 8.84
N ARG A 328 -10.36 28.03 8.37
CA ARG A 328 -10.21 28.36 6.93
C ARG A 328 -8.73 28.23 6.52
N ALA A 329 -8.42 28.28 5.23
CA ALA A 329 -7.02 28.31 4.79
C ALA A 329 -6.29 29.53 5.38
N ASP A 330 -5.16 29.30 6.04
CA ASP A 330 -4.39 30.36 6.69
C ASP A 330 -3.48 31.07 5.66
N ARG A 331 -3.44 32.40 5.74
CA ARG A 331 -2.51 33.21 4.95
C ARG A 331 -1.06 32.91 5.36
N GLY A 332 -0.19 32.70 4.37
CA GLY A 332 1.18 32.26 4.59
C GLY A 332 1.30 30.78 4.94
N ASN A 333 0.26 29.97 4.78
CA ASN A 333 0.31 28.50 4.81
C ASN A 333 -0.39 27.91 3.58
N GLU A 334 -0.23 28.57 2.43
CA GLU A 334 -0.75 28.14 1.14
C GLU A 334 -0.13 26.80 0.73
N GLN A 335 -0.82 26.06 -0.14
CA GLN A 335 -0.35 24.77 -0.66
C GLN A 335 1.02 24.92 -1.34
N ASN A 336 2.04 24.21 -0.84
CA ASN A 336 3.37 24.23 -1.44
C ASN A 336 3.31 23.65 -2.87
N PRO A 337 3.63 24.44 -3.92
CA PRO A 337 3.55 23.98 -5.31
C PRO A 337 4.63 22.94 -5.65
N HIS A 338 5.76 22.97 -4.95
CA HIS A 338 6.93 22.12 -5.12
C HIS A 338 6.95 20.88 -4.22
N ARG A 339 5.91 20.66 -3.40
CA ARG A 339 5.85 19.52 -2.47
C ARG A 339 6.16 18.16 -3.10
N PHE A 340 5.72 17.93 -4.34
CA PHE A 340 5.99 16.69 -5.06
C PHE A 340 7.43 16.64 -5.59
N ASP A 341 8.02 17.79 -5.97
CA ASP A 341 9.42 17.89 -6.38
C ASP A 341 10.36 17.60 -5.19
N LEU A 342 10.03 18.11 -4.00
CA LEU A 342 10.74 17.86 -2.74
C LEU A 342 10.63 16.37 -2.34
N LEU A 343 9.42 15.83 -2.38
CA LEU A 343 9.12 14.47 -1.95
C LEU A 343 9.68 13.38 -2.89
N MET A 344 9.85 13.69 -4.17
CA MET A 344 10.62 12.84 -5.10
C MET A 344 12.14 12.89 -4.82
N ARG A 345 12.64 13.94 -4.15
CA ARG A 345 14.06 14.08 -3.80
C ARG A 345 14.43 13.44 -2.46
N THR A 346 13.46 13.15 -1.57
CA THR A 346 13.68 12.63 -0.21
C THR A 346 14.77 11.55 -0.13
N ARG A 347 14.72 10.53 -1.01
CA ARG A 347 15.73 9.44 -1.04
C ARG A 347 17.17 9.91 -1.21
N ARG A 348 17.39 11.05 -1.86
CA ARG A 348 18.71 11.68 -2.09
C ARG A 348 19.03 12.77 -1.07
N SER A 349 18.02 13.51 -0.61
CA SER A 349 18.21 14.70 0.24
C SER A 349 18.14 14.45 1.75
N TRP A 350 17.53 13.37 2.23
CA TRP A 350 17.21 13.22 3.67
C TRP A 350 18.44 13.21 4.60
N HIS A 351 19.60 12.75 4.11
CA HIS A 351 20.87 12.84 4.84
C HIS A 351 21.46 14.25 4.93
N SER A 352 21.03 15.18 4.07
CA SER A 352 21.57 16.55 3.95
C SER A 352 20.56 17.66 4.26
N ASP A 353 19.26 17.36 4.26
CA ASP A 353 18.19 18.22 4.75
C ASP A 353 17.53 17.56 5.96
N GLY A 354 17.77 18.11 7.15
CA GLY A 354 17.26 17.58 8.39
C GLY A 354 17.74 18.34 9.62
N LEU A 355 17.78 17.66 10.77
CA LEU A 355 18.27 18.22 12.02
C LEU A 355 19.73 18.69 11.91
N ASN A 356 20.55 18.02 11.10
CA ASN A 356 21.93 18.42 10.82
C ASN A 356 22.07 19.75 10.03
N SER A 357 21.07 20.11 9.23
CA SER A 357 21.03 21.35 8.45
C SER A 357 20.12 22.42 9.07
N LEU A 358 19.72 22.25 10.33
CA LEU A 358 18.74 23.10 10.99
C LEU A 358 19.33 24.46 11.39
N THR A 359 18.87 25.50 10.69
CA THR A 359 19.20 26.92 10.92
C THR A 359 17.98 27.70 11.45
N TYR A 360 18.16 28.41 12.57
CA TYR A 360 17.20 29.36 13.14
C TYR A 360 17.89 30.24 14.19
N ASP A 361 17.27 31.38 14.51
CA ASP A 361 17.60 32.22 15.65
C ASP A 361 16.51 32.05 16.72
N LEU A 362 16.90 31.81 17.98
CA LEU A 362 15.98 31.84 19.12
C LEU A 362 15.85 33.28 19.61
N LEU A 363 14.67 33.88 19.43
CA LEU A 363 14.42 35.29 19.75
C LEU A 363 13.96 35.49 21.20
N SER A 364 13.08 34.63 21.70
CA SER A 364 12.70 34.57 23.11
C SER A 364 12.36 33.16 23.57
N ARG A 365 12.61 32.88 24.85
CA ARG A 365 12.16 31.68 25.57
C ARG A 365 11.46 32.14 26.84
N GLU A 366 10.14 31.96 26.91
CA GLU A 366 9.30 32.40 28.03
C GLU A 366 8.63 31.19 28.67
N LEU A 367 8.74 31.06 29.99
CA LEU A 367 8.02 30.04 30.74
C LEU A 367 6.65 30.60 31.14
N GLN A 368 5.61 30.28 30.36
CA GLN A 368 4.23 30.64 30.65
C GLN A 368 3.62 29.62 31.63
N PRO A 369 2.54 29.93 32.37
CA PRO A 369 1.97 29.00 33.36
C PRO A 369 1.58 27.61 32.80
N LEU A 370 1.21 27.55 31.53
CA LEU A 370 0.71 26.34 30.86
C LEU A 370 1.63 25.79 29.76
N TYR A 371 2.70 26.50 29.40
CA TYR A 371 3.61 26.06 28.33
C TYR A 371 4.92 26.86 28.31
N THR A 372 5.96 26.31 27.67
CA THR A 372 7.16 27.05 27.29
C THR A 372 6.97 27.62 25.88
N ASN A 373 7.01 28.94 25.75
CA ASN A 373 6.96 29.64 24.46
C ASN A 373 8.38 29.80 23.90
N LEU A 374 8.61 29.32 22.68
CA LEU A 374 9.88 29.45 21.95
C LEU A 374 9.62 30.28 20.70
N SER A 375 9.85 31.59 20.76
CA SER A 375 9.72 32.46 19.58
C SER A 375 10.99 32.42 18.75
N VAL A 376 10.88 31.98 17.49
CA VAL A 376 12.04 31.64 16.65
C VAL A 376 11.92 32.24 15.25
N ASN A 377 13.03 32.76 14.74
CA ASN A 377 13.20 33.11 13.33
C ASN A 377 13.79 31.92 12.59
N ILE A 378 13.05 31.35 11.64
CA ILE A 378 13.50 30.20 10.85
C ILE A 378 13.95 30.58 9.43
N GLY A 379 14.03 31.88 9.12
CA GLY A 379 14.35 32.41 7.80
C GLY A 379 13.15 32.45 6.83
N GLU A 380 13.48 32.53 5.54
CA GLU A 380 12.51 32.67 4.44
C GLU A 380 12.69 31.56 3.38
N GLU A 381 11.69 31.43 2.50
CA GLU A 381 11.73 30.51 1.36
C GLU A 381 12.81 30.97 0.33
N PRO A 382 13.70 30.08 -0.15
CA PRO A 382 14.73 30.45 -1.12
C PRO A 382 14.14 31.06 -2.41
N PRO A 383 14.69 32.16 -2.93
CA PRO A 383 14.14 32.84 -4.10
C PRO A 383 14.22 31.98 -5.37
N LYS A 384 13.16 32.06 -6.19
CA LYS A 384 13.02 31.29 -7.44
C LYS A 384 14.15 31.62 -8.42
N PRO A 385 14.79 30.62 -9.06
CA PRO A 385 15.68 30.89 -10.19
C PRO A 385 14.86 31.52 -11.34
N LYS A 386 15.27 32.71 -11.78
CA LYS A 386 14.58 33.45 -12.83
C LYS A 386 14.68 32.68 -14.15
N GLN A 387 13.55 32.20 -14.66
CA GLN A 387 13.48 31.73 -16.04
C GLN A 387 13.63 32.94 -16.98
N ASN A 388 14.61 32.90 -17.87
CA ASN A 388 14.77 33.91 -18.91
C ASN A 388 13.54 33.91 -19.82
N GLN A 389 12.66 34.89 -19.66
CA GLN A 389 11.60 35.15 -20.63
C GLN A 389 12.24 35.69 -21.91
N GLY A 390 12.20 34.89 -22.97
CA GLY A 390 12.66 35.31 -24.30
C GLY A 390 11.90 36.55 -24.77
N GLN A 391 12.62 37.48 -25.38
CA GLN A 391 12.10 38.74 -25.88
C GLN A 391 10.87 38.52 -26.78
N LYS A 392 9.73 39.11 -26.41
CA LYS A 392 8.61 39.31 -27.35
C LYS A 392 8.74 40.68 -28.04
N ARG A 393 8.41 40.65 -29.32
CA ARG A 393 8.66 41.65 -30.36
C ARG A 393 7.75 42.89 -30.22
N ASN A 394 8.27 44.06 -30.59
CA ASN A 394 7.58 45.37 -30.51
C ASN A 394 6.28 45.47 -31.34
N GLN A 395 5.30 46.26 -30.86
CA GLN A 395 4.57 47.36 -31.55
C GLN A 395 3.37 47.86 -30.67
N PRO A 396 2.78 49.07 -30.88
CA PRO A 396 3.41 50.34 -30.48
C PRO A 396 2.50 51.33 -29.70
N THR A 397 3.12 52.31 -29.05
CA THR A 397 2.60 53.67 -28.70
C THR A 397 1.20 53.85 -28.07
N GLN A 398 1.19 54.31 -26.81
CA GLN A 398 0.53 55.58 -26.43
C GLN A 398 1.27 56.24 -25.23
N LYS A 399 1.35 57.58 -25.25
CA LYS A 399 1.87 58.54 -24.24
C LYS A 399 0.81 59.69 -24.17
N PRO A 400 0.87 60.67 -23.23
CA PRO A 400 1.94 61.08 -22.30
C PRO A 400 1.54 60.76 -20.83
N GLU A 401 1.94 61.36 -19.71
CA GLU A 401 2.81 62.50 -19.30
C GLU A 401 3.85 62.01 -18.26
N ASN A 402 5.09 62.49 -18.18
CA ASN A 402 5.68 63.81 -17.87
C ASN A 402 5.71 64.17 -16.37
N ASN A 403 6.85 63.92 -15.70
CA ASN A 403 7.53 64.93 -14.87
C ASN A 403 8.97 64.53 -14.50
N GLN A 404 9.93 65.40 -14.89
CA GLN A 404 11.12 65.87 -14.14
C GLN A 404 12.02 64.82 -13.44
N ALA A 405 13.27 64.58 -13.89
CA ALA A 405 14.47 65.44 -13.70
C ALA A 405 14.96 65.48 -12.23
N GLN A 406 16.25 65.34 -11.87
CA GLN A 406 17.52 65.28 -12.64
C GLN A 406 18.62 64.51 -11.82
N PRO A 407 19.94 64.49 -12.14
CA PRO A 407 20.83 63.34 -11.87
C PRO A 407 21.85 63.59 -10.74
N LEU A 408 22.83 62.68 -10.56
CA LEU A 408 24.26 63.06 -10.52
C LEU A 408 25.26 61.86 -10.61
N HIS A 409 26.35 62.08 -11.37
CA HIS A 409 27.75 61.63 -11.18
C HIS A 409 28.06 60.19 -10.68
N THR A 410 28.58 59.25 -11.48
CA THR A 410 29.87 59.09 -12.21
C THR A 410 30.81 58.06 -11.57
N ASN A 411 31.24 57.10 -12.40
CA ASN A 411 32.61 56.60 -12.59
C ASN A 411 33.52 56.35 -11.36
N LEU A 412 34.02 55.11 -11.22
CA LEU A 412 35.34 54.78 -11.77
C LEU A 412 35.48 53.27 -12.04
N SER A 413 36.49 52.92 -12.84
CA SER A 413 36.74 51.61 -13.46
C SER A 413 38.12 51.04 -13.05
N VAL A 414 38.56 49.93 -13.69
CA VAL A 414 39.98 49.47 -13.79
C VAL A 414 40.56 48.80 -12.51
N ASN A 415 41.28 47.65 -12.52
CA ASN A 415 41.63 46.67 -13.58
C ASN A 415 42.11 45.29 -13.02
N ILE A 416 41.95 44.24 -13.85
CA ILE A 416 42.88 43.15 -14.24
C ILE A 416 43.75 42.41 -13.19
N GLY A 417 43.76 41.07 -13.29
CA GLY A 417 44.84 40.18 -12.83
C GLY A 417 44.64 38.72 -13.24
N GLU A 418 45.40 38.23 -14.22
CA GLU A 418 45.32 36.86 -14.79
C GLU A 418 46.33 35.86 -14.15
N GLU A 419 45.91 34.59 -14.00
CA GLU A 419 46.55 33.27 -14.31
C GLU A 419 48.08 33.11 -14.66
N PRO A 420 48.67 31.88 -14.82
CA PRO A 420 48.29 30.51 -14.44
C PRO A 420 49.44 29.64 -13.75
N PRO A 421 49.95 28.46 -14.23
CA PRO A 421 49.75 27.16 -13.55
C PRO A 421 51.00 26.21 -13.41
N ARG A 422 50.83 25.01 -12.81
CA ARG A 422 51.56 23.69 -13.04
C ARG A 422 51.35 22.74 -11.83
N SER A 423 51.61 21.42 -11.81
CA SER A 423 51.56 20.30 -12.80
C SER A 423 51.76 18.95 -12.06
N LYS A 424 51.37 17.80 -12.66
CA LYS A 424 51.52 16.43 -12.07
C LYS A 424 52.97 15.89 -12.09
N PRO A 425 53.26 14.76 -11.42
CA PRO A 425 53.58 13.53 -12.18
C PRO A 425 52.95 12.21 -11.61
N LYS A 426 53.37 11.03 -12.14
CA LYS A 426 52.80 9.67 -11.96
C LYS A 426 53.87 8.62 -11.52
N ASN A 427 53.45 7.35 -11.39
CA ASN A 427 54.20 6.06 -11.45
C ASN A 427 54.68 5.48 -10.08
N GLN A 428 54.83 4.15 -9.82
CA GLN A 428 54.52 2.89 -10.55
C GLN A 428 54.57 1.62 -9.63
N THR A 429 53.62 0.68 -9.82
CA THR A 429 53.71 -0.83 -9.90
C THR A 429 54.26 -1.80 -8.80
N LEU A 430 53.84 -3.08 -8.95
CA LEU A 430 54.18 -4.37 -8.28
C LEU A 430 53.58 -4.62 -6.87
N GLY A 431 53.21 -5.85 -6.47
CA GLY A 431 53.09 -7.12 -7.21
C GLY A 431 53.21 -8.39 -6.32
N HIS A 432 52.38 -9.42 -6.57
CA HIS A 432 52.34 -10.76 -5.93
C HIS A 432 51.85 -10.87 -4.46
N ARG A 433 51.38 -12.02 -3.92
CA ARG A 433 50.63 -13.24 -4.35
C ARG A 433 50.78 -14.24 -3.18
N LEU A 434 49.71 -14.86 -2.66
CA LEU A 434 49.58 -16.30 -2.31
C LEU A 434 48.43 -16.59 -1.30
N HIS A 435 47.67 -17.66 -1.59
CA HIS A 435 46.76 -18.36 -0.66
C HIS A 435 47.54 -19.45 0.11
N PRO A 436 46.96 -20.12 1.15
CA PRO A 436 46.42 -21.47 0.87
C PRO A 436 45.20 -21.96 1.71
N THR A 437 44.45 -22.90 1.11
CA THR A 437 43.70 -24.08 1.65
C THR A 437 42.71 -24.01 2.84
N THR A 438 41.43 -24.19 2.48
CA THR A 438 40.49 -25.30 2.83
C THR A 438 40.82 -26.32 3.95
N GLN A 439 39.83 -26.62 4.81
CA GLN A 439 39.26 -27.98 5.03
C GLN A 439 37.92 -27.93 5.83
N ALA A 440 37.19 -29.06 5.90
CA ALA A 440 35.77 -29.15 6.29
C ALA A 440 35.46 -30.24 7.34
N LEU A 441 34.16 -30.53 7.57
CA LEU A 441 33.51 -31.41 8.59
C LEU A 441 33.20 -30.64 9.90
N THR A 442 32.03 -30.75 10.55
CA THR A 442 30.94 -31.74 10.54
C THR A 442 29.52 -31.11 10.64
N GLN A 443 28.45 -31.86 10.29
CA GLN A 443 27.06 -31.59 10.74
C GLN A 443 26.76 -32.34 12.06
N PRO A 444 25.64 -32.08 12.77
CA PRO A 444 24.41 -32.82 12.46
C PRO A 444 23.04 -32.11 12.73
N LEU A 445 22.00 -32.78 12.21
CA LEU A 445 20.57 -32.77 12.57
C LEU A 445 19.62 -31.67 12.07
N CYS A 446 18.49 -32.14 11.54
CA CYS A 446 17.45 -31.38 10.84
C CYS A 446 16.26 -31.03 11.75
N THR A 447 15.58 -29.93 11.44
CA THR A 447 14.14 -29.77 11.70
C THR A 447 13.45 -29.24 10.44
N ASN A 448 12.28 -29.80 10.12
CA ASN A 448 11.56 -29.48 8.89
C ASN A 448 10.90 -28.10 8.95
N GLN A 449 11.20 -27.23 8.00
CA GLN A 449 10.26 -26.23 7.52
C GLN A 449 10.11 -26.34 6.01
N THR A 450 8.87 -26.53 5.56
CA THR A 450 8.46 -26.55 4.16
C THR A 450 8.59 -25.14 3.58
N VAL A 451 9.77 -24.82 3.03
CA VAL A 451 9.93 -23.66 2.16
C VAL A 451 9.35 -24.01 0.79
N LEU A 452 8.26 -23.33 0.42
CA LEU A 452 7.81 -23.22 -0.96
C LEU A 452 8.91 -22.53 -1.78
N SER A 453 9.81 -23.33 -2.36
CA SER A 453 10.84 -22.81 -3.26
C SER A 453 10.19 -22.34 -4.56
N MET A 454 10.08 -21.04 -4.73
CA MET A 454 9.72 -20.46 -6.03
C MET A 454 10.87 -20.76 -7.00
N SER A 455 10.54 -21.27 -8.19
CA SER A 455 11.52 -21.43 -9.27
C SER A 455 12.03 -20.05 -9.69
N THR A 456 13.25 -19.70 -9.32
CA THR A 456 13.93 -18.47 -9.74
C THR A 456 14.13 -18.46 -11.25
N SER A 457 13.70 -17.39 -11.92
CA SER A 457 13.89 -17.26 -13.37
C SER A 457 15.35 -16.95 -13.73
N LEU A 458 15.72 -17.12 -15.00
CA LEU A 458 17.05 -16.76 -15.49
C LEU A 458 17.27 -15.23 -15.44
N CYS A 459 16.20 -14.44 -15.62
CA CYS A 459 16.19 -13.01 -15.30
C CYS A 459 16.50 -12.71 -13.82
N ASP A 460 15.87 -13.41 -12.87
CA ASP A 460 16.14 -13.20 -11.43
C ASP A 460 17.60 -13.57 -11.08
N ALA A 461 18.15 -14.60 -11.74
CA ALA A 461 19.54 -15.01 -11.58
C ALA A 461 20.52 -13.96 -12.11
N LEU A 462 20.24 -13.38 -13.29
CA LEU A 462 20.98 -12.24 -13.85
C LEU A 462 20.91 -11.01 -12.96
N GLU A 463 19.71 -10.67 -12.47
CA GLU A 463 19.48 -9.51 -11.61
C GLU A 463 20.23 -9.66 -10.28
N SER A 464 20.14 -10.82 -9.63
CA SER A 464 20.92 -11.12 -8.42
C SER A 464 22.43 -11.05 -8.65
N ALA A 465 22.94 -11.61 -9.74
CA ALA A 465 24.37 -11.59 -10.03
C ALA A 465 24.92 -10.18 -10.32
N LEU A 466 24.18 -9.36 -11.09
CA LEU A 466 24.63 -8.02 -11.45
C LEU A 466 24.41 -6.99 -10.32
N LEU A 467 23.42 -7.17 -9.44
CA LEU A 467 23.23 -6.34 -8.25
C LEU A 467 24.36 -6.50 -7.21
N GLU A 468 25.06 -7.64 -7.19
CA GLU A 468 26.24 -7.88 -6.33
C GLU A 468 27.56 -7.33 -6.92
N LEU A 469 27.52 -6.60 -8.05
CA LEU A 469 28.66 -5.86 -8.56
C LEU A 469 28.78 -4.50 -7.86
N LEU A 470 29.94 -4.26 -7.24
CA LEU A 470 30.31 -2.94 -6.75
C LEU A 470 30.48 -1.97 -7.93
N GLU A 471 30.40 -0.66 -7.68
CA GLU A 471 30.39 0.36 -8.76
C GLU A 471 31.61 0.25 -9.71
N GLU A 472 32.79 -0.08 -9.17
CA GLU A 472 34.01 -0.30 -9.96
C GLU A 472 33.99 -1.60 -10.77
N ASP A 473 33.37 -2.66 -10.25
CA ASP A 473 33.18 -3.91 -10.99
C ASP A 473 32.13 -3.72 -12.09
N LEU A 474 31.08 -2.94 -11.85
CA LEU A 474 30.05 -2.59 -12.85
C LEU A 474 30.64 -1.76 -14.00
N LYS A 475 31.55 -0.81 -13.71
CA LYS A 475 32.32 -0.07 -14.72
C LYS A 475 33.20 -1.00 -15.55
N ARG A 476 33.89 -1.95 -14.91
CA ARG A 476 34.70 -2.98 -15.60
C ARG A 476 33.84 -3.92 -16.45
N PHE A 477 32.69 -4.34 -15.93
CA PHE A 477 31.74 -5.21 -16.61
C PHE A 477 31.24 -4.58 -17.91
N LYS A 478 30.73 -3.33 -17.84
CA LYS A 478 30.26 -2.59 -19.04
C LYS A 478 31.36 -2.47 -20.10
N LYS A 479 32.58 -2.11 -19.68
CA LYS A 479 33.74 -2.03 -20.59
C LYS A 479 34.11 -3.39 -21.21
N LYS A 480 33.93 -4.50 -20.48
CA LYS A 480 34.17 -5.86 -20.99
C LYS A 480 33.02 -6.46 -21.79
N LEU A 481 31.84 -5.85 -21.74
CA LEU A 481 30.71 -6.16 -22.63
C LEU A 481 30.88 -5.53 -24.03
N GLU A 482 31.71 -4.49 -24.16
CA GLU A 482 32.15 -3.92 -25.44
C GLU A 482 33.18 -4.81 -26.18
N ASP A 483 33.90 -5.70 -25.48
CA ASP A 483 34.98 -6.53 -26.06
C ASP A 483 34.76 -8.06 -25.98
N VAL A 484 33.59 -8.51 -25.54
CA VAL A 484 33.22 -9.93 -25.43
C VAL A 484 33.04 -10.60 -26.81
N GLU A 485 33.49 -11.84 -26.96
CA GLU A 485 33.26 -12.60 -28.19
C GLU A 485 31.78 -13.05 -28.26
N LEU A 486 31.12 -12.75 -29.38
CA LEU A 486 29.71 -13.06 -29.61
C LEU A 486 29.53 -14.18 -30.64
N GLU A 487 28.40 -14.87 -30.56
CA GLU A 487 28.02 -15.93 -31.51
C GLU A 487 27.51 -15.33 -32.83
N ALA A 488 27.63 -16.11 -33.90
CA ALA A 488 27.25 -15.68 -35.25
C ALA A 488 25.78 -15.26 -35.31
N GLY A 489 25.55 -13.97 -35.61
CA GLY A 489 24.22 -13.35 -35.67
C GLY A 489 23.94 -12.30 -34.59
N TYR A 490 24.74 -12.25 -33.52
CA TYR A 490 24.62 -11.23 -32.48
C TYR A 490 25.62 -10.08 -32.67
N THR A 491 25.19 -8.86 -32.34
CA THR A 491 26.00 -7.64 -32.40
C THR A 491 26.18 -7.04 -31.01
N HIS A 492 27.29 -6.35 -30.76
CA HIS A 492 27.53 -5.69 -29.47
C HIS A 492 26.46 -4.64 -29.15
N ILE A 493 26.08 -4.55 -27.87
CA ILE A 493 25.25 -3.46 -27.37
C ILE A 493 26.00 -2.13 -27.58
N PRO A 494 25.40 -1.12 -28.24
CA PRO A 494 26.06 0.16 -28.48
C PRO A 494 26.51 0.83 -27.17
N ARG A 495 27.76 1.29 -27.12
CA ARG A 495 28.37 1.95 -25.95
C ARG A 495 27.51 3.08 -25.37
N GLY A 496 26.89 3.91 -26.21
CA GLY A 496 25.97 4.97 -25.77
C GLY A 496 24.65 4.51 -25.13
N ARG A 497 24.33 3.20 -25.16
CA ARG A 497 23.28 2.57 -24.32
C ARG A 497 23.87 2.04 -23.02
N LEU A 498 25.06 1.42 -23.06
CA LEU A 498 25.78 0.93 -21.87
C LEU A 498 26.14 2.04 -20.87
N GLU A 499 26.55 3.21 -21.38
CA GLU A 499 26.85 4.40 -20.55
C GLU A 499 25.60 4.99 -19.89
N LYS A 500 24.40 4.77 -20.45
CA LYS A 500 23.11 5.23 -19.90
C LYS A 500 22.49 4.29 -18.88
N ALA A 501 22.87 3.01 -18.88
CA ALA A 501 22.41 2.02 -17.91
C ALA A 501 23.13 2.23 -16.57
N VAL A 502 22.76 3.25 -15.80
CA VAL A 502 23.49 3.66 -14.59
C VAL A 502 23.45 2.56 -13.51
N HIS A 503 22.29 1.92 -13.32
CA HIS A 503 22.07 0.87 -12.32
C HIS A 503 22.27 -0.54 -12.91
N PRO A 504 22.66 -1.57 -12.11
CA PRO A 504 22.74 -2.94 -12.60
C PRO A 504 21.44 -3.49 -13.22
N ILE A 505 20.27 -3.10 -12.70
CA ILE A 505 18.96 -3.51 -13.23
C ILE A 505 18.74 -2.97 -14.66
N ASP A 506 19.16 -1.75 -14.96
CA ASP A 506 19.11 -1.18 -16.31
C ASP A 506 19.96 -2.00 -17.29
N LEU A 507 21.09 -2.52 -16.78
CA LEU A 507 22.01 -3.36 -17.54
C LEU A 507 21.46 -4.78 -17.74
N VAL A 508 20.76 -5.36 -16.75
CA VAL A 508 20.01 -6.63 -16.90
C VAL A 508 18.99 -6.50 -18.02
N SER A 509 18.12 -5.48 -17.97
CA SER A 509 17.12 -5.25 -19.02
C SER A 509 17.76 -5.04 -20.39
N LEU A 510 18.84 -4.24 -20.46
CA LEU A 510 19.57 -4.00 -21.70
C LEU A 510 20.23 -5.27 -22.28
N LEU A 511 20.70 -6.19 -21.42
CA LEU A 511 21.22 -7.50 -21.81
C LEU A 511 20.11 -8.43 -22.31
N THR A 512 18.99 -8.55 -21.58
CA THR A 512 17.89 -9.44 -21.95
C THR A 512 17.16 -8.97 -23.21
N ASP A 513 16.97 -7.66 -23.38
CA ASP A 513 16.32 -7.07 -24.55
C ASP A 513 17.14 -7.23 -25.84
N HIS A 514 18.48 -7.27 -25.72
CA HIS A 514 19.39 -7.24 -26.88
C HIS A 514 19.96 -8.62 -27.23
N TYR A 515 20.16 -9.50 -26.25
CA TYR A 515 20.72 -10.84 -26.46
C TYR A 515 19.69 -11.97 -26.27
N THR A 516 18.49 -11.72 -25.76
CA THR A 516 17.53 -12.72 -25.21
C THR A 516 18.02 -13.37 -23.91
N GLU A 517 17.07 -13.82 -23.07
CA GLU A 517 17.34 -14.24 -21.68
C GLU A 517 18.44 -15.32 -21.54
N ARG A 518 18.40 -16.39 -22.35
CA ARG A 518 19.39 -17.48 -22.25
C ARG A 518 20.79 -17.06 -22.69
N TYR A 519 20.91 -16.34 -23.78
CA TYR A 519 22.21 -15.92 -24.32
C TYR A 519 22.78 -14.74 -23.51
N ALA A 520 21.92 -13.87 -22.94
CA ALA A 520 22.32 -12.86 -21.95
C ALA A 520 22.98 -13.47 -20.70
N VAL A 521 22.51 -14.63 -20.21
CA VAL A 521 23.18 -15.39 -19.13
C VAL A 521 24.59 -15.81 -19.57
N GLN A 522 24.72 -16.41 -20.76
CA GLN A 522 26.02 -16.90 -21.27
C GLN A 522 27.04 -15.76 -21.46
N VAL A 523 26.62 -14.65 -22.09
CA VAL A 523 27.45 -13.44 -22.25
C VAL A 523 27.83 -12.87 -20.88
N THR A 524 26.90 -12.81 -19.93
CA THR A 524 27.17 -12.35 -18.55
C THR A 524 28.19 -13.23 -17.84
N MET A 525 28.09 -14.55 -17.96
CA MET A 525 29.07 -15.49 -17.40
C MET A 525 30.47 -15.28 -18.00
N GLN A 526 30.58 -15.07 -19.31
CA GLN A 526 31.87 -14.77 -19.95
C GLN A 526 32.47 -13.45 -19.42
N VAL A 527 31.66 -12.39 -19.29
CA VAL A 527 32.11 -11.09 -18.79
C VAL A 527 32.49 -11.14 -17.30
N LEU A 528 31.71 -11.82 -16.45
CA LEU A 528 32.04 -12.06 -15.04
C LEU A 528 33.39 -12.77 -14.87
N ASN A 529 33.67 -13.77 -15.71
CA ASN A 529 34.96 -14.44 -15.76
C ASN A 529 36.09 -13.48 -16.19
N ARG A 530 35.87 -12.67 -17.23
CA ARG A 530 36.84 -11.66 -17.73
C ARG A 530 37.14 -10.53 -16.72
N ILE A 531 36.23 -10.21 -15.80
CA ILE A 531 36.47 -9.26 -14.69
C ILE A 531 36.93 -9.93 -13.39
N ASN A 532 37.17 -11.25 -13.39
CA ASN A 532 37.61 -12.06 -12.25
C ASN A 532 36.62 -12.14 -11.06
N ARG A 533 35.31 -11.93 -11.28
CA ARG A 533 34.24 -12.19 -10.29
C ARG A 533 33.77 -13.64 -10.34
N LYS A 534 34.68 -14.55 -9.97
CA LYS A 534 34.43 -16.01 -9.99
C LYS A 534 33.37 -16.46 -8.96
N ASP A 535 33.22 -15.71 -7.89
CA ASP A 535 32.18 -15.84 -6.88
C ASP A 535 30.77 -15.70 -7.48
N LEU A 536 30.55 -14.66 -8.29
CA LEU A 536 29.28 -14.43 -8.98
C LEU A 536 29.08 -15.40 -10.13
N LEU A 537 30.15 -15.75 -10.84
CA LEU A 537 30.11 -16.75 -11.90
C LEU A 537 29.62 -18.11 -11.36
N GLU A 538 30.14 -18.56 -10.21
CA GLU A 538 29.73 -19.84 -9.61
C GLU A 538 28.28 -19.80 -9.09
N LYS A 539 27.83 -18.68 -8.51
CA LYS A 539 26.40 -18.46 -8.17
C LYS A 539 25.50 -18.54 -9.40
N LEU A 540 25.80 -17.78 -10.45
CA LEU A 540 25.01 -17.73 -11.68
C LEU A 540 24.98 -19.10 -12.38
N ASN A 541 26.11 -19.82 -12.39
CA ASN A 541 26.19 -21.17 -12.97
C ASN A 541 25.36 -22.20 -12.17
N LYS A 542 25.29 -22.09 -10.84
CA LYS A 542 24.43 -22.97 -10.01
C LYS A 542 22.94 -22.80 -10.31
N VAL A 543 22.48 -21.57 -10.58
CA VAL A 543 21.08 -21.31 -10.94
C VAL A 543 20.79 -21.67 -12.40
N ALA A 544 21.68 -21.31 -13.33
CA ALA A 544 21.52 -21.66 -14.74
C ALA A 544 21.57 -23.18 -15.00
N GLY A 545 22.48 -23.89 -14.31
CA GLY A 545 22.64 -25.34 -14.43
C GLY A 545 21.46 -26.16 -13.92
N GLN A 546 20.63 -25.60 -13.02
CA GLN A 546 19.40 -26.26 -12.55
C GLN A 546 18.26 -26.26 -13.59
N SER A 547 18.38 -25.49 -14.69
CA SER A 547 17.39 -25.42 -15.77
C SER A 547 17.71 -26.32 -16.97
N CYS A 548 18.67 -27.25 -16.86
CA CYS A 548 19.04 -28.18 -17.94
C CYS A 548 19.13 -29.64 -17.46
N VAL A 549 17.96 -30.29 -17.31
CA VAL A 549 17.87 -31.75 -17.43
C VAL A 549 17.39 -32.07 -18.85
N THR A 550 18.23 -32.75 -19.62
CA THR A 550 17.90 -33.21 -20.98
C THR A 550 16.83 -34.31 -20.92
N VAL A 551 15.67 -34.08 -21.54
CA VAL A 551 14.64 -35.12 -21.71
C VAL A 551 15.10 -36.11 -22.77
N SER A 552 15.56 -37.28 -22.34
CA SER A 552 15.66 -38.47 -23.20
C SER A 552 14.28 -39.13 -23.37
N LYS A 553 14.06 -39.73 -24.56
CA LYS A 553 12.77 -40.33 -24.97
C LYS A 553 12.20 -41.33 -23.95
N PRO A 554 10.87 -41.39 -23.77
CA PRO A 554 10.22 -42.52 -23.10
C PRO A 554 10.20 -43.76 -24.02
N GLN A 555 10.44 -44.93 -23.43
CA GLN A 555 10.28 -46.26 -24.04
C GLN A 555 9.05 -46.96 -23.43
N ALA A 556 8.49 -47.95 -24.13
CA ALA A 556 7.11 -48.44 -23.91
C ALA A 556 6.98 -49.76 -23.11
N GLY A 557 5.74 -50.04 -22.64
CA GLY A 557 5.31 -51.30 -21.99
C GLY A 557 5.22 -51.19 -20.45
N VAL A 558 4.31 -51.85 -19.70
CA VAL A 558 3.31 -52.92 -19.93
C VAL A 558 2.14 -52.72 -18.88
N PRO A 559 0.90 -53.25 -19.04
CA PRO A 559 -0.33 -52.66 -18.44
C PRO A 559 -0.98 -53.45 -17.27
N SER A 560 -2.28 -53.18 -17.01
CA SER A 560 -3.27 -53.88 -16.14
C SER A 560 -3.37 -53.39 -14.67
N LEU A 561 -4.53 -53.31 -13.98
CA LEU A 561 -5.90 -53.84 -14.18
C LEU A 561 -7.03 -52.85 -13.79
N TYR A 562 -8.25 -53.17 -14.25
CA TYR A 562 -9.58 -52.56 -14.02
C TYR A 562 -10.00 -52.14 -12.60
N LEU A 563 -10.82 -51.08 -12.51
CA LEU A 563 -12.25 -51.20 -12.13
C LEU A 563 -13.08 -50.02 -12.66
N GLU A 564 -14.20 -50.29 -13.35
CA GLU A 564 -15.10 -49.26 -13.90
C GLU A 564 -16.26 -48.92 -12.94
N ALA A 565 -16.67 -47.64 -12.91
CA ALA A 565 -17.95 -47.22 -12.36
C ALA A 565 -18.52 -46.02 -13.15
N LEU A 566 -19.53 -46.33 -13.95
CA LEU A 566 -20.49 -45.45 -14.65
C LEU A 566 -20.46 -43.94 -14.32
N THR A 567 -19.94 -43.12 -15.24
CA THR A 567 -20.29 -41.69 -15.35
C THR A 567 -20.50 -41.30 -16.82
N ILE A 568 -21.45 -40.38 -17.06
CA ILE A 568 -21.92 -39.97 -18.39
C ILE A 568 -20.82 -39.17 -19.11
N PRO A 569 -20.51 -39.45 -20.40
CA PRO A 569 -19.47 -38.71 -21.11
C PRO A 569 -19.88 -37.25 -21.41
N PRO A 570 -18.94 -36.29 -21.35
CA PRO A 570 -19.18 -34.94 -21.84
C PRO A 570 -19.39 -34.94 -23.37
N PRO A 571 -20.17 -33.99 -23.92
CA PRO A 571 -20.51 -33.97 -25.34
C PRO A 571 -19.27 -33.77 -26.23
N SER A 572 -19.24 -34.53 -27.32
CA SER A 572 -18.23 -34.52 -28.37
C SER A 572 -17.80 -33.10 -28.79
N THR A 573 -16.48 -32.88 -28.86
CA THR A 573 -15.88 -31.74 -29.54
C THR A 573 -16.14 -31.86 -31.05
N ALA A 574 -17.18 -31.17 -31.53
CA ALA A 574 -17.26 -30.83 -32.94
C ALA A 574 -16.16 -29.81 -33.27
N GLU A 575 -15.40 -30.06 -34.34
CA GLU A 575 -14.37 -29.12 -34.81
C GLU A 575 -15.01 -27.79 -35.24
N PRO A 576 -14.43 -26.63 -34.86
CA PRO A 576 -14.91 -25.35 -35.34
C PRO A 576 -14.44 -25.10 -36.77
N ASP A 577 -15.42 -24.97 -37.67
CA ASP A 577 -15.22 -24.62 -39.08
C ASP A 577 -14.42 -23.31 -39.24
N SER A 578 -13.55 -23.26 -40.26
CA SER A 578 -12.43 -22.34 -40.31
C SER A 578 -12.79 -20.95 -40.85
N THR A 579 -13.52 -20.15 -40.07
CA THR A 579 -13.66 -18.69 -40.33
C THR A 579 -13.67 -17.85 -39.04
N ASN A 580 -12.64 -16.99 -38.91
CA ASN A 580 -12.43 -15.96 -37.87
C ASN A 580 -12.41 -16.43 -36.40
N PRO A 581 -11.25 -16.45 -35.72
CA PRO A 581 -11.20 -16.72 -34.28
C PRO A 581 -11.80 -15.56 -33.48
N ALA A 582 -12.98 -15.79 -32.90
CA ALA A 582 -13.59 -14.88 -31.94
C ALA A 582 -12.66 -14.72 -30.72
N GLN A 583 -12.10 -13.52 -30.55
CA GLN A 583 -11.21 -13.23 -29.42
C GLN A 583 -11.97 -13.40 -28.10
N SER A 584 -11.41 -14.23 -27.20
CA SER A 584 -11.94 -14.42 -25.85
C SER A 584 -12.14 -13.07 -25.14
N PRO A 585 -13.27 -12.85 -24.45
CA PRO A 585 -13.58 -11.56 -23.83
C PRO A 585 -12.51 -11.17 -22.80
N TYR A 586 -11.95 -9.98 -22.99
CA TYR A 586 -10.83 -9.46 -22.20
C TYR A 586 -11.15 -9.36 -20.70
N TYR A 587 -12.41 -9.08 -20.36
CA TYR A 587 -12.95 -9.16 -19.00
C TYR A 587 -14.14 -10.14 -19.02
N PRO A 588 -13.95 -11.43 -18.67
CA PRO A 588 -14.97 -12.47 -18.85
C PRO A 588 -16.31 -12.18 -18.14
N ASP A 589 -16.26 -11.59 -16.95
CA ASP A 589 -17.45 -11.26 -16.15
C ASP A 589 -18.08 -9.89 -16.51
N ASN A 590 -17.39 -9.09 -17.33
CA ASN A 590 -17.70 -7.68 -17.59
C ASN A 590 -17.58 -7.37 -19.10
N VAL A 591 -18.27 -8.16 -19.93
CA VAL A 591 -18.08 -8.21 -21.38
C VAL A 591 -18.43 -6.92 -22.14
N ASN A 592 -19.19 -6.00 -21.52
CA ASN A 592 -19.48 -4.68 -22.10
C ASN A 592 -18.26 -3.74 -22.04
N LEU A 593 -17.32 -3.99 -21.13
CA LEU A 593 -16.04 -3.30 -21.09
C LEU A 593 -15.07 -3.96 -22.07
N LYS A 594 -14.61 -3.25 -23.10
CA LYS A 594 -13.74 -3.83 -24.14
C LYS A 594 -12.75 -2.84 -24.74
N TRP A 595 -11.62 -3.36 -25.21
CA TRP A 595 -10.59 -2.60 -25.92
C TRP A 595 -10.86 -2.63 -27.43
N VAL A 596 -11.43 -1.56 -27.97
CA VAL A 596 -11.81 -1.42 -29.39
C VAL A 596 -10.66 -0.82 -30.19
N GLN A 597 -10.36 -1.36 -31.36
CA GLN A 597 -9.34 -0.82 -32.27
C GLN A 597 -9.76 0.54 -32.82
N TRP A 598 -8.82 1.49 -32.89
CA TRP A 598 -9.07 2.79 -33.52
C TRP A 598 -9.37 2.63 -35.03
N SER A 599 -10.50 3.17 -35.47
CA SER A 599 -11.00 3.11 -36.85
C SER A 599 -11.06 4.49 -37.54
N GLY A 600 -10.47 5.52 -36.94
CA GLY A 600 -10.61 6.92 -37.38
C GLY A 600 -11.82 7.67 -36.78
N THR A 601 -12.78 6.95 -36.20
CA THR A 601 -13.96 7.51 -35.52
C THR A 601 -13.96 7.18 -34.03
N LEU A 602 -14.36 8.14 -33.20
CA LEU A 602 -14.48 7.97 -31.75
C LEU A 602 -15.72 7.11 -31.43
N PRO A 603 -15.59 5.97 -30.73
CA PRO A 603 -16.74 5.20 -30.25
C PRO A 603 -17.57 6.00 -29.25
N LYS A 604 -18.91 5.90 -29.35
CA LYS A 604 -19.88 6.63 -28.54
C LYS A 604 -19.62 6.53 -27.03
N ASP A 605 -19.39 5.31 -26.54
CA ASP A 605 -19.26 5.02 -25.10
C ASP A 605 -17.78 4.81 -24.69
N ALA A 606 -16.85 5.55 -25.33
CA ALA A 606 -15.44 5.53 -24.98
C ALA A 606 -15.20 6.13 -23.58
N VAL A 607 -14.53 5.36 -22.71
CA VAL A 607 -14.23 5.77 -21.33
C VAL A 607 -13.29 6.97 -21.34
N SER A 608 -13.65 8.02 -20.62
CA SER A 608 -12.96 9.31 -20.67
C SER A 608 -12.90 10.02 -19.32
N ILE A 609 -12.04 11.03 -19.22
CA ILE A 609 -12.04 12.02 -18.14
C ILE A 609 -11.99 13.43 -18.72
N TYR A 610 -12.55 14.40 -17.99
CA TYR A 610 -12.32 15.80 -18.27
C TYR A 610 -11.01 16.27 -17.63
N ASN A 611 -10.04 16.68 -18.44
CA ASN A 611 -8.75 17.19 -18.00
C ASN A 611 -8.81 18.72 -17.83
N SER A 612 -9.06 19.16 -16.59
CA SER A 612 -9.23 20.58 -16.25
C SER A 612 -7.98 21.44 -16.45
N LYS A 613 -6.77 20.86 -16.44
CA LYS A 613 -5.53 21.61 -16.70
C LYS A 613 -5.43 22.09 -18.15
N TYR A 614 -5.96 21.31 -19.09
CA TYR A 614 -5.88 21.56 -20.53
C TYR A 614 -7.25 21.82 -21.19
N SER A 615 -8.31 21.97 -20.37
CA SER A 615 -9.69 22.24 -20.78
C SER A 615 -10.20 21.34 -21.91
N ARG A 616 -9.97 20.02 -21.80
CA ARG A 616 -10.32 19.04 -22.84
C ARG A 616 -10.72 17.69 -22.25
N THR A 617 -11.36 16.86 -23.08
CA THR A 617 -11.63 15.45 -22.76
C THR A 617 -10.47 14.57 -23.21
N ASP A 618 -9.94 13.76 -22.31
CA ASP A 618 -8.94 12.73 -22.57
C ASP A 618 -9.62 11.35 -22.48
N TYR A 619 -9.50 10.54 -23.53
CA TYR A 619 -10.09 9.20 -23.63
C TYR A 619 -9.05 8.13 -23.25
N VAL A 620 -9.47 7.10 -22.53
CA VAL A 620 -8.58 5.99 -22.11
C VAL A 620 -8.14 5.20 -23.34
N ALA A 621 -6.84 5.24 -23.62
CA ALA A 621 -6.23 4.62 -24.78
C ALA A 621 -5.04 3.75 -24.39
N ARG A 622 -4.64 2.83 -25.28
CA ARG A 622 -3.39 2.08 -25.15
C ARG A 622 -2.76 1.77 -26.50
N PHE A 623 -1.44 1.76 -26.53
CA PHE A 623 -0.66 1.06 -27.55
C PHE A 623 -0.01 -0.17 -26.91
N ARG A 624 -0.29 -1.37 -27.43
CA ARG A 624 0.13 -2.65 -26.83
C ARG A 624 -0.24 -2.66 -25.33
N SER A 625 0.73 -2.82 -24.42
CA SER A 625 0.55 -2.77 -22.96
C SER A 625 0.68 -1.36 -22.36
N CYS A 626 1.09 -0.35 -23.13
CA CYS A 626 1.31 1.01 -22.66
C CYS A 626 -0.01 1.79 -22.61
N GLY A 627 -0.58 1.93 -21.41
CA GLY A 627 -1.75 2.78 -21.16
C GLY A 627 -1.41 4.27 -21.21
N GLY A 628 -2.30 5.05 -21.80
CA GLY A 628 -2.16 6.48 -22.05
C GLY A 628 -3.50 7.11 -22.39
N PHE A 629 -3.52 8.08 -23.30
CA PHE A 629 -4.74 8.77 -23.70
C PHE A 629 -4.85 9.10 -25.18
N TYR A 630 -6.08 9.25 -25.65
CA TYR A 630 -6.45 9.83 -26.94
C TYR A 630 -7.21 11.15 -26.72
N THR A 631 -7.05 12.02 -27.72
CA THR A 631 -7.22 13.47 -27.77
C THR A 631 -7.64 14.08 -29.10
N PRO A 632 -8.90 14.40 -29.43
CA PRO A 632 -9.18 15.08 -30.70
C PRO A 632 -8.32 16.36 -30.90
N SER A 633 -7.97 17.06 -29.82
CA SER A 633 -7.12 18.26 -29.85
C SER A 633 -5.61 18.01 -30.03
N LYS A 634 -5.14 16.77 -29.94
CA LYS A 634 -3.75 16.35 -30.25
C LYS A 634 -3.63 15.52 -31.54
N GLY A 635 -4.74 15.35 -32.27
CA GLY A 635 -4.79 14.53 -33.49
C GLY A 635 -5.01 13.04 -33.21
N SER A 636 -5.02 12.24 -34.27
CA SER A 636 -5.44 10.82 -34.27
C SER A 636 -4.41 9.84 -33.68
N TYR A 637 -3.85 10.15 -32.50
CA TYR A 637 -2.80 9.37 -31.85
C TYR A 637 -3.14 9.00 -30.40
N CYS A 638 -2.73 7.80 -29.98
CA CYS A 638 -2.61 7.49 -28.55
C CYS A 638 -1.26 8.02 -28.04
N HIS A 639 -1.31 8.91 -27.06
CA HIS A 639 -0.16 9.41 -26.31
C HIS A 639 0.05 8.54 -25.08
N TYR A 640 1.21 7.87 -24.99
CA TYR A 640 1.51 6.95 -23.90
C TYR A 640 2.92 7.17 -23.35
N PRO A 641 3.15 6.90 -22.06
CA PRO A 641 4.45 7.11 -21.44
C PRO A 641 5.30 5.83 -21.60
N ILE A 642 6.58 5.98 -21.95
CA ILE A 642 7.56 4.89 -21.96
C ILE A 642 8.99 5.44 -21.87
N SER A 643 9.85 4.83 -21.04
CA SER A 643 11.29 5.11 -20.96
C SER A 643 11.61 6.61 -20.85
N ASP A 644 11.00 7.29 -19.86
CA ASP A 644 11.13 8.73 -19.58
C ASP A 644 10.56 9.67 -20.67
N LYS A 645 9.83 9.15 -21.67
CA LYS A 645 9.22 9.93 -22.77
C LYS A 645 7.70 9.77 -22.89
N GLU A 646 7.04 10.80 -23.44
CA GLU A 646 5.73 10.65 -24.09
C GLU A 646 5.98 10.27 -25.55
N GLU A 647 5.58 9.05 -25.91
CA GLU A 647 5.58 8.56 -27.29
C GLU A 647 4.14 8.51 -27.81
N HIS A 648 3.97 8.38 -29.13
CA HIS A 648 2.66 8.40 -29.78
C HIS A 648 2.54 7.33 -30.88
N SER A 649 1.34 6.75 -31.04
CA SER A 649 1.05 5.74 -32.06
C SER A 649 -0.29 5.99 -32.76
N LEU A 650 -0.33 5.72 -34.06
CA LEU A 650 -1.54 5.66 -34.91
C LEU A 650 -2.29 4.33 -34.75
N ASP A 651 -1.57 3.24 -34.48
CA ASP A 651 -2.14 1.96 -34.09
C ASP A 651 -2.38 1.98 -32.58
N PHE A 652 -3.65 2.01 -32.16
CA PHE A 652 -4.02 2.00 -30.75
C PHE A 652 -5.44 1.47 -30.52
N LYS A 653 -5.73 1.14 -29.26
CA LYS A 653 -7.06 0.73 -28.81
C LYS A 653 -7.62 1.73 -27.80
N LEU A 654 -8.92 1.97 -27.87
CA LEU A 654 -9.70 2.74 -26.89
C LEU A 654 -10.43 1.79 -25.94
N LEU A 655 -10.56 2.16 -24.68
CA LEU A 655 -11.42 1.47 -23.74
C LEU A 655 -12.86 1.97 -23.93
N VAL A 656 -13.79 1.06 -24.20
CA VAL A 656 -15.21 1.33 -24.40
C VAL A 656 -16.02 0.58 -23.36
N ASN A 657 -16.97 1.27 -22.72
CA ASN A 657 -17.95 0.66 -21.81
C ASN A 657 -19.31 0.71 -22.52
N GLU A 658 -19.61 -0.30 -23.32
CA GLU A 658 -20.78 -0.35 -24.19
C GLU A 658 -22.10 -0.18 -23.41
N ASP A 659 -22.97 0.73 -23.87
CA ASP A 659 -24.18 1.21 -23.17
C ASP A 659 -23.92 1.86 -21.80
N ASN A 660 -22.66 2.18 -21.48
CA ASN A 660 -22.17 2.52 -20.14
C ASN A 660 -22.58 1.47 -19.07
N PHE A 661 -22.66 0.19 -19.46
CA PHE A 661 -23.28 -0.84 -18.65
C PHE A 661 -22.48 -1.21 -17.38
N GLU A 662 -21.16 -1.34 -17.48
CA GLU A 662 -20.34 -1.76 -16.33
C GLU A 662 -20.10 -0.59 -15.36
N PRO A 663 -20.19 -0.81 -14.04
CA PRO A 663 -20.02 0.25 -13.06
C PRO A 663 -18.52 0.52 -12.84
N LEU A 664 -18.02 1.61 -13.43
CA LEU A 664 -16.61 2.02 -13.30
C LEU A 664 -16.45 3.13 -12.24
N GLU A 665 -15.40 3.03 -11.44
CA GLU A 665 -14.99 4.06 -10.49
C GLU A 665 -13.48 4.29 -10.50
N TRP A 666 -13.04 5.41 -9.93
CA TRP A 666 -11.64 5.75 -9.73
C TRP A 666 -11.28 5.60 -8.27
N ARG A 667 -10.36 4.68 -7.94
CA ARG A 667 -9.93 4.41 -6.56
C ARG A 667 -8.54 4.95 -6.30
N ALA A 668 -8.33 5.65 -5.19
CA ALA A 668 -7.01 6.17 -4.82
C ALA A 668 -5.95 5.05 -4.71
N GLY A 669 -4.74 5.33 -5.18
CA GLY A 669 -3.59 4.42 -5.11
C GLY A 669 -2.29 5.15 -4.76
N THR A 670 -1.39 4.44 -4.09
CA THR A 670 -0.06 4.93 -3.68
C THR A 670 0.98 3.81 -3.85
N PHE A 671 2.22 4.15 -4.13
CA PHE A 671 3.36 3.23 -4.23
C PHE A 671 3.10 1.99 -5.12
N GLY A 672 2.39 2.15 -6.24
CA GLY A 672 2.03 1.06 -7.15
C GLY A 672 0.87 0.17 -6.67
N SER A 673 0.21 0.50 -5.56
CA SER A 673 -1.00 -0.20 -5.13
C SER A 673 -2.08 -0.12 -6.21
N VAL A 674 -2.75 -1.25 -6.44
CA VAL A 674 -3.84 -1.42 -7.39
C VAL A 674 -4.96 -2.24 -6.74
N PRO A 675 -6.24 -1.85 -6.88
CA PRO A 675 -7.37 -2.66 -6.42
C PRO A 675 -7.46 -4.02 -7.14
N ASN A 676 -8.03 -5.04 -6.47
CA ASN A 676 -8.21 -6.39 -7.05
C ASN A 676 -9.04 -6.40 -8.34
N ASN A 677 -9.91 -5.40 -8.50
CA ASN A 677 -10.84 -5.16 -9.60
C ASN A 677 -10.36 -4.06 -10.58
N ALA A 678 -9.05 -3.79 -10.61
CA ALA A 678 -8.47 -2.74 -11.46
C ALA A 678 -8.44 -3.10 -12.96
N VAL A 679 -8.71 -2.11 -13.80
CA VAL A 679 -8.76 -2.23 -15.26
C VAL A 679 -7.33 -2.34 -15.84
N LYS A 680 -6.94 -3.54 -16.26
CA LYS A 680 -5.64 -3.82 -16.90
C LYS A 680 -5.53 -3.33 -18.34
N THR A 681 -4.34 -2.87 -18.76
CA THR A 681 -4.02 -2.49 -20.16
C THR A 681 -3.52 -3.66 -21.02
N ASN A 682 -3.05 -4.76 -20.41
CA ASN A 682 -2.87 -6.06 -21.08
C ASN A 682 -3.34 -7.20 -20.15
N PRO A 683 -3.97 -8.31 -20.61
CA PRO A 683 -4.51 -9.33 -19.71
C PRO A 683 -3.44 -10.00 -18.84
N GLU A 684 -2.34 -10.39 -19.49
CA GLU A 684 -1.14 -11.01 -18.92
C GLU A 684 -0.23 -9.99 -18.21
N GLY A 685 -0.48 -8.68 -18.39
CA GLY A 685 0.38 -7.63 -17.88
C GLY A 685 -0.02 -7.12 -16.50
N ASN A 686 0.99 -6.75 -15.70
CA ASN A 686 0.83 -5.99 -14.46
C ASN A 686 0.88 -4.47 -14.74
N VAL A 687 0.04 -4.01 -15.67
CA VAL A 687 -0.08 -2.60 -16.06
C VAL A 687 -1.55 -2.22 -16.10
N PHE A 688 -1.91 -1.15 -15.40
CA PHE A 688 -3.30 -0.78 -15.11
C PHE A 688 -3.60 0.65 -15.56
N VAL A 689 -4.86 0.93 -15.89
CA VAL A 689 -5.31 2.28 -16.26
C VAL A 689 -5.32 3.16 -15.01
N GLY A 690 -4.59 4.26 -15.06
CA GLY A 690 -4.53 5.24 -13.97
C GLY A 690 -4.81 6.66 -14.43
N ARG A 691 -5.08 7.54 -13.46
CA ARG A 691 -5.12 8.99 -13.65
C ARG A 691 -4.49 9.72 -12.47
N ASN A 692 -4.15 10.98 -12.67
CA ASN A 692 -4.01 11.94 -11.59
C ASN A 692 -4.60 13.30 -12.02
N LYS A 693 -4.42 14.34 -11.22
CA LYS A 693 -4.90 15.71 -11.52
C LYS A 693 -4.35 16.36 -12.81
N TYR A 694 -3.44 15.70 -13.51
CA TYR A 694 -2.83 16.20 -14.76
C TYR A 694 -3.27 15.41 -16.01
N GLY A 695 -3.88 14.22 -15.87
CA GLY A 695 -4.34 13.41 -17.00
C GLY A 695 -4.34 11.90 -16.73
N LEU A 696 -4.51 11.14 -17.81
CA LEU A 696 -4.52 9.67 -17.86
C LEU A 696 -3.13 9.09 -18.15
N GLY A 697 -2.88 7.87 -17.68
CA GLY A 697 -1.62 7.14 -17.89
C GLY A 697 -1.70 5.69 -17.42
N LYS A 698 -0.54 5.12 -17.05
CA LYS A 698 -0.40 3.72 -16.62
C LYS A 698 0.08 3.61 -15.18
N VAL A 699 -0.47 2.68 -14.39
CA VAL A 699 0.09 2.26 -13.08
C VAL A 699 0.84 0.96 -13.29
N VAL A 700 2.08 0.88 -12.80
CA VAL A 700 2.93 -0.30 -12.88
C VAL A 700 3.40 -0.68 -11.47
N PRO A 701 2.78 -1.68 -10.81
CA PRO A 701 3.15 -2.09 -9.45
C PRO A 701 4.63 -2.49 -9.31
N LYS A 702 5.24 -3.11 -10.33
CA LYS A 702 6.69 -3.45 -10.34
C LYS A 702 7.59 -2.23 -10.08
N PHE A 703 7.20 -1.04 -10.52
CA PHE A 703 7.93 0.21 -10.31
C PHE A 703 7.38 1.06 -9.16
N ASN A 704 6.38 0.56 -8.42
CA ASN A 704 5.71 1.27 -7.33
C ASN A 704 5.16 2.66 -7.73
N ALA A 705 4.69 2.84 -8.98
CA ALA A 705 4.33 4.16 -9.50
C ALA A 705 3.25 4.16 -10.60
N PHE A 706 2.61 5.33 -10.72
CA PHE A 706 1.86 5.81 -11.88
C PHE A 706 2.78 6.62 -12.79
N PHE A 707 2.61 6.46 -14.10
CA PHE A 707 3.38 7.13 -15.15
C PHE A 707 2.42 7.88 -16.06
N LEU A 708 2.69 9.18 -16.25
CA LEU A 708 1.88 10.12 -17.03
C LEU A 708 2.66 10.60 -18.27
N PRO A 709 2.11 10.49 -19.48
CA PRO A 709 2.65 11.16 -20.66
C PRO A 709 2.26 12.64 -20.64
N CYS A 710 3.24 13.54 -20.67
CA CYS A 710 2.99 14.98 -20.65
C CYS A 710 4.13 15.75 -21.35
N ASP A 711 3.77 16.64 -22.27
CA ASP A 711 4.66 17.57 -22.97
C ASP A 711 5.99 16.94 -23.49
N GLY A 712 5.90 15.71 -24.04
CA GLY A 712 7.03 14.97 -24.60
C GLY A 712 7.79 14.08 -23.62
N LYS A 713 7.36 14.00 -22.35
CA LYS A 713 8.06 13.29 -21.26
C LYS A 713 7.14 12.34 -20.48
N GLU A 714 7.71 11.29 -19.91
CA GLU A 714 7.03 10.43 -18.93
C GLU A 714 7.32 10.98 -17.51
N TYR A 715 6.26 11.24 -16.76
CA TYR A 715 6.32 11.71 -15.38
C TYR A 715 5.90 10.61 -14.41
N CYS A 716 6.79 10.24 -13.49
CA CYS A 716 6.57 9.22 -12.48
C CYS A 716 5.99 9.82 -11.18
N TYR A 717 4.88 9.25 -10.70
CA TYR A 717 4.18 9.62 -9.47
C TYR A 717 3.92 8.37 -8.63
N ASN A 718 4.49 8.30 -7.43
CA ASN A 718 4.34 7.17 -6.51
C ASN A 718 3.43 7.46 -5.31
N LEU A 719 2.74 8.61 -5.26
CA LEU A 719 2.07 9.09 -4.03
C LEU A 719 0.61 9.51 -4.20
N THR A 720 0.24 10.09 -5.33
CA THR A 720 -1.14 10.56 -5.57
C THR A 720 -1.56 10.27 -7.01
N TYR A 721 -2.27 9.15 -7.18
CA TYR A 721 -2.97 8.78 -8.41
C TYR A 721 -4.24 8.00 -8.05
N GLU A 722 -5.10 7.78 -9.03
CA GLU A 722 -6.26 6.89 -8.92
C GLU A 722 -6.17 5.80 -10.00
N VAL A 723 -6.73 4.63 -9.71
CA VAL A 723 -6.78 3.45 -10.59
C VAL A 723 -8.22 3.22 -11.02
N LEU A 724 -8.45 3.09 -12.32
CA LEU A 724 -9.77 2.73 -12.84
C LEU A 724 -10.12 1.31 -12.40
N SER A 725 -11.28 1.13 -11.78
CA SER A 725 -11.70 -0.13 -11.17
C SER A 725 -13.17 -0.43 -11.47
N ILE A 726 -13.51 -1.71 -11.61
CA ILE A 726 -14.90 -2.16 -11.86
C ILE A 726 -15.57 -2.43 -10.52
N VAL A 727 -16.58 -1.63 -10.14
CA VAL A 727 -17.27 -1.73 -8.84
C VAL A 727 -17.90 -3.12 -8.69
N ASN A 728 -17.38 -3.92 -7.75
CA ASN A 728 -17.98 -5.21 -7.40
C ASN A 728 -19.03 -5.00 -6.31
N THR A 729 -20.23 -4.59 -6.71
CA THR A 729 -21.42 -4.48 -5.86
C THR A 729 -22.44 -5.55 -6.24
N LEU A 730 -23.14 -6.09 -5.24
CA LEU A 730 -24.30 -6.94 -5.49
C LEU A 730 -25.37 -6.14 -6.25
N TYR A 731 -25.93 -6.77 -7.28
CA TYR A 731 -27.02 -6.24 -8.10
C TYR A 731 -28.15 -7.26 -8.19
N SER A 732 -29.37 -6.81 -8.44
CA SER A 732 -30.43 -7.64 -9.03
C SER A 732 -30.37 -7.50 -10.55
N GLN A 733 -30.79 -8.54 -11.28
CA GLN A 733 -30.89 -8.42 -12.74
C GLN A 733 -32.14 -9.05 -13.34
N GLU A 734 -32.64 -8.41 -14.39
CA GLU A 734 -33.82 -8.81 -15.14
C GLU A 734 -33.50 -8.87 -16.64
N ILE A 735 -34.00 -9.91 -17.32
CA ILE A 735 -34.03 -10.03 -18.76
C ILE A 735 -35.47 -9.80 -19.24
N SER A 736 -35.68 -8.69 -19.95
CA SER A 736 -36.96 -8.27 -20.53
C SER A 736 -36.85 -8.17 -22.05
N ASP A 737 -37.97 -7.87 -22.71
CA ASP A 737 -38.02 -7.55 -24.15
C ASP A 737 -37.34 -8.62 -25.03
N VAL A 738 -37.63 -9.89 -24.73
CA VAL A 738 -37.10 -11.05 -25.44
C VAL A 738 -37.76 -11.19 -26.82
N HIS A 739 -36.95 -11.14 -27.87
CA HIS A 739 -37.35 -11.32 -29.26
C HIS A 739 -36.69 -12.59 -29.82
N PHE A 740 -37.51 -13.56 -30.24
CA PHE A 740 -37.05 -14.81 -30.84
C PHE A 740 -36.95 -14.68 -32.36
N ARG A 741 -35.82 -15.12 -32.93
CA ARG A 741 -35.62 -15.28 -34.37
C ARG A 741 -36.09 -16.66 -34.80
N LEU A 742 -37.41 -16.80 -34.97
CA LEU A 742 -38.08 -18.08 -35.28
C LEU A 742 -37.71 -18.60 -36.68
N GLU A 743 -37.30 -17.71 -37.56
CA GLU A 743 -36.73 -17.97 -38.89
C GLU A 743 -35.35 -18.65 -38.85
N GLU A 744 -34.58 -18.48 -37.76
CA GLU A 744 -33.28 -19.13 -37.54
C GLU A 744 -33.36 -20.38 -36.66
N LYS A 745 -34.57 -20.92 -36.42
CA LYS A 745 -34.76 -22.10 -35.55
C LYS A 745 -34.09 -23.36 -36.12
N LYS A 746 -33.38 -24.10 -35.29
CA LYS A 746 -32.86 -25.44 -35.61
C LYS A 746 -33.69 -26.50 -34.89
N LEU A 747 -34.46 -27.28 -35.67
CA LEU A 747 -35.27 -28.38 -35.16
C LEU A 747 -34.50 -29.71 -35.31
N THR A 748 -34.48 -30.53 -34.27
CA THR A 748 -33.96 -31.91 -34.28
C THR A 748 -35.05 -32.85 -33.79
N ARG A 749 -35.28 -33.96 -34.49
CA ARG A 749 -36.33 -34.94 -34.19
C ARG A 749 -35.73 -36.33 -34.05
N ASN A 750 -35.82 -36.92 -32.87
CA ASN A 750 -35.33 -38.26 -32.57
C ASN A 750 -36.52 -39.15 -32.14
N PRO A 751 -36.92 -40.17 -32.92
CA PRO A 751 -37.92 -41.14 -32.50
C PRO A 751 -37.42 -41.95 -31.29
N GLU A 752 -38.24 -42.08 -30.26
CA GLU A 752 -37.93 -42.82 -29.03
C GLU A 752 -38.98 -43.91 -28.80
N LYS A 753 -38.51 -45.15 -28.67
CA LYS A 753 -39.33 -46.32 -28.34
C LYS A 753 -39.19 -46.66 -26.87
N GLY A 754 -40.27 -47.08 -26.22
CA GLY A 754 -40.25 -47.49 -24.82
C GLY A 754 -39.90 -46.35 -23.86
N ILE A 755 -40.45 -45.14 -24.08
CA ILE A 755 -40.24 -43.96 -23.24
C ILE A 755 -40.60 -44.26 -21.77
N GLN A 756 -41.70 -45.00 -21.60
CA GLN A 756 -42.14 -45.58 -20.35
C GLN A 756 -43.02 -46.80 -20.67
N SER A 757 -43.16 -47.74 -19.75
CA SER A 757 -44.13 -48.82 -19.84
C SER A 757 -44.89 -49.00 -18.53
N CYS A 758 -46.10 -49.56 -18.61
CA CYS A 758 -46.89 -49.97 -17.44
C CYS A 758 -47.77 -51.18 -17.74
N ASN A 759 -47.91 -52.07 -16.76
CA ASN A 759 -48.75 -53.26 -16.88
C ASN A 759 -50.16 -52.93 -16.40
N ILE A 760 -51.17 -53.26 -17.21
CA ILE A 760 -52.57 -53.02 -16.89
C ILE A 760 -53.29 -54.36 -16.77
N VAL A 761 -53.71 -54.67 -15.55
CA VAL A 761 -54.46 -55.89 -15.24
C VAL A 761 -55.97 -55.63 -15.38
N ASN A 762 -56.64 -56.51 -16.11
CA ASN A 762 -58.08 -56.68 -16.08
C ASN A 762 -58.41 -58.04 -15.43
N ASN A 763 -59.08 -58.01 -14.28
CA ASN A 763 -59.54 -59.22 -13.58
C ASN A 763 -61.01 -59.57 -13.89
N GLU A 764 -61.70 -58.71 -14.65
CA GLU A 764 -63.12 -58.86 -14.97
C GLU A 764 -63.33 -59.80 -16.17
N ASP A 765 -64.54 -60.34 -16.28
CA ASP A 765 -64.98 -61.20 -17.39
C ASP A 765 -65.40 -60.44 -18.66
N GLN A 766 -65.21 -59.11 -18.68
CA GLN A 766 -65.55 -58.23 -19.81
C GLN A 766 -64.37 -57.31 -20.16
N HIS A 767 -64.38 -56.75 -21.37
CA HIS A 767 -63.42 -55.73 -21.77
C HIS A 767 -63.58 -54.48 -20.91
N ILE A 768 -62.48 -53.98 -20.34
CA ILE A 768 -62.48 -52.72 -19.58
C ILE A 768 -61.66 -51.67 -20.30
N LEU A 769 -62.15 -50.43 -20.30
CA LEU A 769 -61.43 -49.26 -20.79
C LEU A 769 -60.76 -48.58 -19.60
N LYS A 770 -59.43 -48.51 -19.59
CA LYS A 770 -58.66 -47.79 -18.57
C LYS A 770 -58.02 -46.55 -19.18
N ILE A 771 -58.10 -45.45 -18.44
CA ILE A 771 -57.36 -44.23 -18.76
C ILE A 771 -55.95 -44.36 -18.19
N VAL A 772 -54.94 -44.27 -19.06
CA VAL A 772 -53.53 -44.26 -18.70
C VAL A 772 -53.01 -42.85 -18.87
N GLN A 773 -52.42 -42.28 -17.81
CA GLN A 773 -51.81 -40.95 -17.87
C GLN A 773 -50.29 -41.07 -17.90
N LEU A 774 -49.69 -40.65 -19.00
CA LEU A 774 -48.25 -40.48 -19.13
C LEU A 774 -47.87 -39.07 -18.65
N SER A 775 -46.78 -38.97 -17.88
CA SER A 775 -46.23 -37.70 -17.41
C SER A 775 -44.71 -37.71 -17.60
N PHE A 776 -44.20 -36.82 -18.45
CA PHE A 776 -42.76 -36.63 -18.64
C PHE A 776 -42.33 -35.19 -18.34
N GLN A 777 -41.05 -35.02 -18.04
CA GLN A 777 -40.44 -33.70 -17.87
C GLN A 777 -39.83 -33.28 -19.20
N GLY A 778 -40.41 -32.24 -19.81
CA GLY A 778 -39.73 -31.45 -20.83
C GLY A 778 -38.67 -30.57 -20.16
N HIS A 779 -37.63 -30.20 -20.91
CA HIS A 779 -36.57 -29.32 -20.42
C HIS A 779 -36.48 -28.07 -21.27
N ARG A 780 -36.49 -26.90 -20.62
CA ARG A 780 -36.12 -25.63 -21.24
C ARG A 780 -34.74 -25.23 -20.78
N LEU A 781 -33.98 -24.59 -21.67
CA LEU A 781 -32.62 -24.16 -21.42
C LEU A 781 -32.38 -22.80 -22.07
N TRP A 782 -31.99 -21.81 -21.28
CA TRP A 782 -31.62 -20.48 -21.78
C TRP A 782 -30.09 -20.34 -21.71
N ASP A 783 -29.40 -20.45 -22.84
CA ASP A 783 -27.98 -20.07 -22.96
C ASP A 783 -27.88 -18.58 -23.23
N ILE A 784 -27.46 -17.82 -22.21
CA ILE A 784 -27.35 -16.36 -22.24
C ILE A 784 -25.96 -15.91 -22.72
N LYS A 785 -25.02 -16.85 -22.96
CA LYS A 785 -23.63 -16.61 -23.37
C LYS A 785 -22.84 -15.62 -22.50
N ARG A 786 -23.29 -15.40 -21.26
CA ARG A 786 -22.75 -14.44 -20.29
C ARG A 786 -22.80 -15.04 -18.88
N PRO A 787 -21.72 -14.96 -18.08
CA PRO A 787 -21.72 -15.50 -16.72
C PRO A 787 -22.59 -14.67 -15.78
N ILE A 788 -23.35 -15.34 -14.91
CA ILE A 788 -24.08 -14.73 -13.80
C ILE A 788 -23.21 -14.77 -12.55
N GLN A 789 -23.09 -13.65 -11.83
CA GLN A 789 -22.35 -13.59 -10.57
C GLN A 789 -23.01 -14.47 -9.50
N ALA A 790 -22.20 -15.27 -8.79
CA ALA A 790 -22.68 -16.16 -7.75
C ALA A 790 -23.46 -15.39 -6.66
N GLY A 791 -24.68 -15.84 -6.36
CA GLY A 791 -25.58 -15.21 -5.40
C GLY A 791 -26.51 -14.13 -5.97
N VAL A 792 -26.43 -13.81 -7.27
CA VAL A 792 -27.36 -12.91 -7.94
C VAL A 792 -28.56 -13.68 -8.49
N THR A 793 -29.77 -13.30 -8.07
CA THR A 793 -31.01 -13.78 -8.68
C THR A 793 -31.29 -13.04 -9.99
N THR A 794 -31.54 -13.81 -11.04
CA THR A 794 -31.91 -13.35 -12.38
C THR A 794 -33.37 -13.65 -12.64
N THR A 795 -34.16 -12.65 -13.04
CA THR A 795 -35.52 -12.84 -13.55
C THR A 795 -35.52 -12.81 -15.08
N ILE A 796 -36.32 -13.66 -15.73
CA ILE A 796 -36.56 -13.59 -17.19
C ILE A 796 -38.06 -13.47 -17.43
N THR A 797 -38.47 -12.50 -18.25
CA THR A 797 -39.88 -12.21 -18.56
C THR A 797 -40.10 -12.27 -20.07
N ALA A 798 -40.75 -13.33 -20.57
CA ALA A 798 -40.86 -13.60 -22.02
C ALA A 798 -42.16 -14.31 -22.43
N GLN A 799 -42.64 -14.08 -23.66
CA GLN A 799 -43.59 -14.99 -24.32
C GLN A 799 -42.80 -16.17 -24.89
N VAL A 800 -43.19 -17.39 -24.54
CA VAL A 800 -42.30 -18.56 -24.69
C VAL A 800 -42.65 -19.37 -25.94
N PRO A 801 -41.66 -19.87 -26.70
CA PRO A 801 -41.91 -20.78 -27.81
C PRO A 801 -42.57 -22.11 -27.37
N VAL A 802 -43.67 -22.45 -28.03
CA VAL A 802 -44.43 -23.69 -27.92
C VAL A 802 -44.34 -24.44 -29.25
N ILE A 803 -44.01 -25.73 -29.20
CA ILE A 803 -43.80 -26.56 -30.39
C ILE A 803 -45.10 -27.33 -30.70
N CYS A 804 -45.64 -27.12 -31.90
CA CYS A 804 -46.82 -27.82 -32.40
C CYS A 804 -46.48 -28.47 -33.73
N GLY A 805 -46.01 -29.73 -33.68
CA GLY A 805 -45.50 -30.44 -34.85
C GLY A 805 -44.22 -29.79 -35.40
N GLU A 806 -44.31 -29.12 -36.53
CA GLU A 806 -43.19 -28.36 -37.16
C GLU A 806 -43.32 -26.84 -36.95
N VAL A 807 -44.50 -26.38 -36.56
CA VAL A 807 -44.79 -24.97 -36.27
C VAL A 807 -44.34 -24.64 -34.86
N VAL A 808 -43.78 -23.45 -34.67
CA VAL A 808 -43.37 -22.93 -33.37
C VAL A 808 -44.04 -21.57 -33.20
N ASN A 809 -44.92 -21.48 -32.20
CA ASN A 809 -45.69 -20.28 -31.88
C ASN A 809 -45.26 -19.75 -30.50
N LEU A 810 -45.54 -18.48 -30.19
CA LEU A 810 -45.30 -17.92 -28.86
C LEU A 810 -46.55 -18.04 -27.98
N THR A 811 -46.37 -18.14 -26.65
CA THR A 811 -47.48 -18.05 -25.70
C THR A 811 -48.17 -16.68 -25.76
N GLN A 812 -49.49 -16.63 -25.56
CA GLN A 812 -50.25 -15.38 -25.47
C GLN A 812 -49.76 -14.54 -24.27
N GLU A 813 -49.65 -15.16 -23.10
CA GLU A 813 -49.15 -14.52 -21.88
C GLU A 813 -47.62 -14.63 -21.76
N LYS A 814 -47.02 -13.70 -21.01
CA LYS A 814 -45.60 -13.73 -20.62
C LYS A 814 -45.41 -14.67 -19.42
N LYS A 815 -44.46 -15.60 -19.50
CA LYS A 815 -44.00 -16.41 -18.36
C LYS A 815 -42.84 -15.70 -17.65
N TYR A 816 -42.68 -16.02 -16.36
CA TYR A 816 -41.64 -15.48 -15.48
C TYR A 816 -40.76 -16.60 -14.95
N PHE A 817 -39.44 -16.47 -15.11
CA PHE A 817 -38.45 -17.45 -14.66
C PHE A 817 -37.50 -16.83 -13.64
N ARG A 818 -36.95 -17.65 -12.73
CA ARG A 818 -35.96 -17.24 -11.72
C ARG A 818 -34.77 -18.21 -11.71
N CYS A 819 -33.56 -17.67 -11.71
CA CYS A 819 -32.30 -18.43 -11.63
C CYS A 819 -31.32 -17.75 -10.66
N SER A 820 -30.35 -18.49 -10.11
CA SER A 820 -29.32 -17.97 -9.21
C SER A 820 -27.88 -18.37 -9.55
N GLN A 821 -27.65 -19.21 -10.57
CA GLN A 821 -26.32 -19.76 -10.91
C GLN A 821 -26.15 -20.07 -12.41
N GLY A 822 -24.93 -19.87 -12.95
CA GLY A 822 -24.49 -20.35 -14.26
C GLY A 822 -24.61 -19.35 -15.43
N THR A 823 -24.14 -19.75 -16.61
CA THR A 823 -24.41 -19.07 -17.91
C THR A 823 -25.71 -19.54 -18.55
N THR A 824 -26.31 -20.58 -17.97
CA THR A 824 -27.29 -21.45 -18.59
C THR A 824 -28.37 -21.77 -17.56
N LEU A 825 -29.59 -21.29 -17.77
CA LEU A 825 -30.74 -21.61 -16.92
C LEU A 825 -31.48 -22.82 -17.47
N SER A 826 -31.57 -23.91 -16.70
CA SER A 826 -32.45 -25.05 -16.99
C SER A 826 -33.75 -25.00 -16.16
N GLU A 827 -34.87 -25.36 -16.78
CA GLU A 827 -36.18 -25.55 -16.15
C GLU A 827 -36.75 -26.90 -16.58
N SER A 828 -37.42 -27.62 -15.67
CA SER A 828 -38.27 -28.76 -16.01
C SER A 828 -39.75 -28.36 -16.06
N GLU A 829 -40.42 -28.67 -17.16
CA GLU A 829 -41.86 -28.48 -17.34
C GLU A 829 -42.53 -29.86 -17.41
N LYS A 830 -43.56 -30.08 -16.58
CA LYS A 830 -44.32 -31.34 -16.60
C LYS A 830 -45.33 -31.31 -17.74
N GLN A 831 -45.26 -32.27 -18.66
CA GLN A 831 -46.25 -32.49 -19.70
C GLN A 831 -47.03 -33.78 -19.39
N GLU A 832 -48.36 -33.69 -19.42
CA GLU A 832 -49.25 -34.83 -19.16
C GLU A 832 -50.07 -35.17 -20.41
N VAL A 833 -50.15 -36.45 -20.75
CA VAL A 833 -50.94 -36.97 -21.88
C VAL A 833 -51.79 -38.14 -21.39
N ARG A 834 -53.05 -38.22 -21.82
CA ARG A 834 -53.99 -39.28 -21.43
C ARG A 834 -54.34 -40.14 -22.64
N PHE A 835 -54.35 -41.45 -22.43
CA PHE A 835 -54.72 -42.47 -23.42
C PHE A 835 -55.82 -43.36 -22.87
N GLU A 836 -56.78 -43.71 -23.71
CA GLU A 836 -57.80 -44.71 -23.39
C GLU A 836 -57.34 -46.06 -23.96
N VAL A 837 -57.19 -47.06 -23.08
CA VAL A 837 -56.69 -48.40 -23.43
C VAL A 837 -57.72 -49.46 -23.04
N THR A 838 -58.16 -50.23 -24.02
CA THR A 838 -59.07 -51.36 -23.82
C THR A 838 -58.27 -52.62 -23.50
N VAL A 839 -58.52 -53.24 -22.36
CA VAL A 839 -57.84 -54.47 -21.91
C VAL A 839 -58.80 -55.66 -21.98
N ALA A 840 -58.35 -56.78 -22.53
CA ALA A 840 -59.13 -58.01 -22.68
C ALA A 840 -59.51 -58.65 -21.31
N PRO A 841 -60.61 -59.42 -21.23
CA PRO A 841 -61.01 -60.13 -20.01
C PRO A 841 -59.89 -61.00 -19.43
N ARG A 842 -59.76 -61.03 -18.09
CA ARG A 842 -58.76 -61.82 -17.35
C ARG A 842 -57.31 -61.69 -17.84
N ASN A 843 -56.95 -60.60 -18.51
CA ASN A 843 -55.64 -60.41 -19.12
C ASN A 843 -54.81 -59.32 -18.42
N THR A 844 -53.49 -59.44 -18.52
CA THR A 844 -52.55 -58.35 -18.23
C THR A 844 -51.92 -57.91 -19.53
N SER A 845 -52.22 -56.69 -19.99
CA SER A 845 -51.58 -56.09 -21.17
C SER A 845 -50.48 -55.13 -20.75
N THR A 846 -49.39 -55.11 -21.51
CA THR A 846 -48.29 -54.17 -21.30
C THR A 846 -48.51 -52.98 -22.21
N VAL A 847 -48.62 -51.77 -21.65
CA VAL A 847 -48.69 -50.55 -22.45
C VAL A 847 -47.30 -49.94 -22.52
N GLN A 848 -46.74 -49.86 -23.73
CA GLN A 848 -45.52 -49.13 -24.03
C GLN A 848 -45.84 -47.78 -24.67
N PHE A 849 -45.12 -46.73 -24.28
CA PHE A 849 -45.24 -45.42 -24.89
C PHE A 849 -44.11 -45.18 -25.89
N GLU A 850 -44.47 -44.98 -27.16
CA GLU A 850 -43.57 -44.49 -28.21
C GLU A 850 -43.84 -43.01 -28.46
N GLY A 851 -42.85 -42.25 -28.93
CA GLY A 851 -43.00 -40.82 -29.24
C GLY A 851 -41.77 -40.25 -29.93
N VAL A 852 -41.77 -38.95 -30.22
CA VAL A 852 -40.64 -38.27 -30.87
C VAL A 852 -40.09 -37.21 -29.92
N ARG A 853 -38.85 -37.37 -29.47
CA ARG A 853 -38.12 -36.30 -28.76
C ARG A 853 -37.75 -35.22 -29.77
N VAL A 854 -38.33 -34.04 -29.58
CA VAL A 854 -38.08 -32.86 -30.39
C VAL A 854 -37.28 -31.87 -29.58
N THR A 855 -36.11 -31.50 -30.10
CA THR A 855 -35.27 -30.42 -29.58
C THR A 855 -35.33 -29.26 -30.57
N VAL A 856 -35.69 -28.06 -30.09
CA VAL A 856 -35.61 -26.82 -30.88
C VAL A 856 -34.62 -25.86 -30.25
N ASP A 857 -33.66 -25.38 -31.04
CA ASP A 857 -32.75 -24.28 -30.68
C ASP A 857 -33.18 -23.03 -31.42
N ILE A 858 -33.45 -21.94 -30.70
CA ILE A 858 -33.99 -20.68 -31.24
C ILE A 858 -33.11 -19.53 -30.75
N PRO A 859 -32.41 -18.81 -31.66
CA PRO A 859 -31.68 -17.61 -31.30
C PRO A 859 -32.62 -16.51 -30.80
N PHE A 860 -32.20 -15.76 -29.78
CA PHE A 860 -32.97 -14.61 -29.28
C PHE A 860 -32.08 -13.40 -29.02
N THR A 861 -32.70 -12.22 -29.02
CA THR A 861 -32.14 -10.97 -28.47
C THR A 861 -33.03 -10.49 -27.33
N ALA A 862 -32.46 -9.83 -26.33
CA ALA A 862 -33.21 -9.34 -25.18
C ALA A 862 -32.54 -8.11 -24.52
N ARG A 863 -33.27 -7.42 -23.66
CA ARG A 863 -32.74 -6.34 -22.81
C ARG A 863 -32.34 -6.92 -21.45
N LEU A 864 -31.06 -6.82 -21.10
CA LEU A 864 -30.58 -7.09 -19.75
C LEU A 864 -30.58 -5.79 -18.95
N SER A 865 -31.19 -5.83 -17.77
CA SER A 865 -31.26 -4.73 -16.80
C SER A 865 -30.55 -5.13 -15.51
N ARG A 866 -29.65 -4.31 -14.98
CA ARG A 866 -29.00 -4.49 -13.68
C ARG A 866 -29.30 -3.30 -12.77
N THR A 867 -29.84 -3.57 -11.58
CA THR A 867 -30.09 -2.56 -10.55
C THR A 867 -29.10 -2.73 -9.42
N TYR A 868 -28.29 -1.71 -9.17
CA TYR A 868 -27.25 -1.71 -8.13
C TYR A 868 -27.81 -1.16 -6.82
N SER A 869 -27.14 -1.47 -5.69
CA SER A 869 -27.59 -1.14 -4.33
C SER A 869 -27.82 0.35 -4.01
N HIS A 870 -27.44 1.26 -4.91
CA HIS A 870 -27.60 2.71 -4.79
C HIS A 870 -28.67 3.25 -5.78
N SER A 871 -29.64 2.42 -6.17
CA SER A 871 -30.79 2.71 -7.06
C SER A 871 -30.51 2.99 -8.54
N ASP A 872 -29.26 3.19 -8.94
CA ASP A 872 -28.86 3.20 -10.34
C ASP A 872 -29.23 1.89 -11.04
N THR A 873 -30.07 1.98 -12.08
CA THR A 873 -30.39 0.86 -12.98
C THR A 873 -29.80 1.11 -14.35
N ARG A 874 -29.08 0.11 -14.89
CA ARG A 874 -28.41 0.16 -16.19
C ARG A 874 -28.94 -0.93 -17.11
N HIS A 875 -28.87 -0.70 -18.42
CA HIS A 875 -29.42 -1.62 -19.42
C HIS A 875 -28.42 -1.87 -20.55
N THR A 876 -28.44 -3.05 -21.14
CA THR A 876 -27.72 -3.39 -22.38
C THR A 876 -28.48 -4.44 -23.18
N SER A 877 -28.16 -4.58 -24.46
CA SER A 877 -28.68 -5.66 -25.31
C SER A 877 -27.86 -6.93 -25.17
N ILE A 878 -28.54 -8.07 -25.04
CA ILE A 878 -27.94 -9.40 -24.99
C ILE A 878 -28.48 -10.27 -26.13
N SER A 879 -27.74 -11.32 -26.48
CA SER A 879 -28.19 -12.36 -27.39
C SER A 879 -27.84 -13.74 -26.83
N GLY A 880 -28.66 -14.73 -27.15
CA GLY A 880 -28.54 -16.08 -26.61
C GLY A 880 -29.23 -17.11 -27.49
N VAL A 881 -29.27 -18.35 -27.00
CA VAL A 881 -30.01 -19.46 -27.61
C VAL A 881 -30.97 -20.03 -26.57
N TYR A 882 -32.25 -20.07 -26.92
CA TYR A 882 -33.26 -20.78 -26.16
C TYR A 882 -33.42 -22.18 -26.76
N ARG A 883 -33.19 -23.20 -25.94
CA ARG A 883 -33.38 -24.61 -26.28
C ARG A 883 -34.59 -25.15 -25.53
N ALA A 884 -35.51 -25.80 -26.25
CA ALA A 884 -36.60 -26.56 -25.63
C ALA A 884 -36.59 -28.01 -26.11
N VAL A 885 -36.74 -28.93 -25.17
CA VAL A 885 -36.85 -30.38 -25.38
C VAL A 885 -38.22 -30.82 -24.93
N GLN A 886 -39.02 -31.36 -25.85
CA GLN A 886 -40.37 -31.88 -25.61
C GLN A 886 -40.52 -33.24 -26.30
N ILE A 887 -41.52 -34.02 -25.90
CA ILE A 887 -41.90 -35.25 -26.60
C ILE A 887 -43.24 -34.98 -27.29
N LEU A 888 -43.26 -35.16 -28.61
CA LEU A 888 -44.44 -35.01 -29.46
C LEU A 888 -44.84 -36.36 -30.07
N ASP A 889 -45.99 -36.39 -30.74
CA ASP A 889 -46.51 -37.56 -31.48
C ASP A 889 -46.57 -38.85 -30.65
N VAL A 890 -46.83 -38.72 -29.34
CA VAL A 890 -46.87 -39.83 -28.37
C VAL A 890 -48.01 -40.78 -28.67
N LYS A 891 -47.73 -42.09 -28.66
CA LYS A 891 -48.68 -43.18 -28.89
C LYS A 891 -48.54 -44.24 -27.81
N ALA A 892 -49.67 -44.79 -27.40
CA ALA A 892 -49.74 -46.00 -26.57
C ALA A 892 -49.80 -47.23 -27.48
N VAL A 893 -48.80 -48.12 -27.36
CA VAL A 893 -48.76 -49.43 -28.01
C VAL A 893 -49.12 -50.46 -26.94
N VAL A 894 -50.07 -51.35 -27.24
CA VAL A 894 -50.53 -52.39 -26.33
C VAL A 894 -49.97 -53.73 -26.79
N GLU A 895 -49.21 -54.39 -25.91
CA GLU A 895 -48.63 -55.72 -26.06
C GLU A 895 -49.36 -56.74 -25.17
#